data_AF-A0A915MU77-F1
#
_entry.id   AF-A0A915MU77-F1
#
_cell.length_a   1.000
_cell.length_b   1.000
_cell.length_c   1.000
_cell.angle_alpha   90.00
_cell.angle_beta   90.00
_cell.angle_gamma   90.00
#
_symmetry.space_group_name_H-M   'P 1'
#
loop_
_entity.id
_entity.type
_entity.pdbx_description
1 polymer ?
#
loop_
_entity_poly.entity_id
_entity_poly.type
_entity_poly.pdbx_seq_one_letter_code
_entity_poly.pdbx_strand_id
1 'polypeptide(L)'
;LYTSLQNNELDLQSKLDDDSSFLLRNNFLEYTLAVPKEWEKISLKDFHQECFELFLAAPTAHPSLEIINKPIWSTWANFWKAVDQNGLLEYAKQISDNNMPISQLELDDMWTVSYGDYQIDKRKFSNFSEMLKKLENEFGIKRLSAWVHPFVDADSEIGKNPELRNKLFVKNRDGDVPLVWWWDCPIKPGDPSKPVGPTNPDKKEPCAYVLDVTNPETREWWYKQLEAMKAEGICTFKFDAGETNWLPHNYVLYDGAYPNSYGKHYAHFASRFGSAVENRYGSGTQQTNFFTRTIDRNSYWDKDGGLSTLIPWALQSSLHGYYWNLPDMIGGNGLNHNESNIRGEPPEEELYIRWTQSNTLLLAMQFSYPPWHSKYGGDVLNIVKKSLELRKKWMHYLIKNVRKSVEDKVPVIRPMWWASDDNEALTIDDQFMVGSDLVVAPVIKSGQKTRNVYLPEGNWRNGNNVSEVVKGPTTIKDYPSPLDVLPHFYRTDSDDSGNGDPSIDWSKKHLKVKELIGALPQQQHPHPPLHNPSIRIPSTQIQQTNSGNVIPEFFPPNEKDQKIVEFVHSLPLELRKLTRPPLPPAFEKLNFETKEKISNLFDDITLDDKQRQNNFWKIVNQLPEDERAKVNEAFKFPF
;
A
#
# COMPACT_ATOMS: atom_id res chain seq x y z
N LEU A 1 5.77 7.46 -28.78
CA LEU A 1 6.83 8.48 -28.53
C LEU A 1 8.14 7.73 -28.53
N TYR A 2 9.01 8.03 -29.49
CA TYR A 2 10.32 7.41 -29.64
C TYR A 2 11.35 8.38 -29.10
N THR A 3 12.21 7.90 -28.22
CA THR A 3 13.36 8.65 -27.72
C THR A 3 14.62 7.98 -28.26
N SER A 4 15.49 8.74 -28.89
CA SER A 4 16.82 8.27 -29.27
C SER A 4 17.86 9.26 -28.81
N LEU A 5 18.96 8.72 -28.27
CA LEU A 5 20.15 9.47 -27.94
C LEU A 5 21.22 9.11 -28.98
N GLN A 6 21.52 10.03 -29.89
CA GLN A 6 22.61 9.87 -30.87
C GLN A 6 23.47 11.13 -30.85
N ASN A 7 24.80 10.98 -30.86
CA ASN A 7 25.74 12.11 -30.88
C ASN A 7 25.51 13.17 -29.77
N ASN A 8 25.08 12.76 -28.57
CA ASN A 8 24.66 13.64 -27.47
C ASN A 8 23.43 14.53 -27.77
N GLU A 9 22.68 14.24 -28.85
CA GLU A 9 21.39 14.84 -29.13
C GLU A 9 20.27 13.88 -28.71
N LEU A 10 19.31 14.41 -27.95
CA LEU A 10 18.09 13.71 -27.55
C LEU A 10 16.98 14.05 -28.55
N ASP A 11 16.66 13.09 -29.43
CA ASP A 11 15.56 13.21 -30.37
C ASP A 11 14.27 12.65 -29.74
N LEU A 12 13.22 13.48 -29.73
CA LEU A 12 11.88 13.12 -29.28
C LEU A 12 10.94 13.12 -30.49
N GLN A 13 10.53 11.93 -30.93
CA GLN A 13 9.64 11.78 -32.09
C GLN A 13 8.27 11.22 -31.66
N SER A 14 7.19 11.83 -32.13
CA SER A 14 5.86 11.24 -32.05
C SER A 14 5.43 10.77 -33.44
N LYS A 15 5.17 9.47 -33.57
CA LYS A 15 4.44 8.92 -34.71
C LYS A 15 2.99 8.72 -34.27
N LEU A 16 2.05 9.36 -34.98
CA LEU A 16 0.65 8.97 -34.97
C LEU A 16 0.53 7.84 -35.98
N ASP A 17 0.16 6.65 -35.54
CA ASP A 17 -0.26 5.62 -36.48
C ASP A 17 -1.65 5.99 -37.00
N ASP A 18 -1.86 5.92 -38.32
CA ASP A 18 -3.13 6.24 -39.00
C ASP A 18 -4.30 5.33 -38.55
N ASP A 19 -4.00 4.28 -37.78
CA ASP A 19 -4.95 3.34 -37.18
C ASP A 19 -5.41 3.79 -35.77
N SER A 20 -5.48 5.11 -35.54
CA SER A 20 -5.86 5.63 -34.23
C SER A 20 -7.33 5.28 -33.94
N SER A 21 -7.53 4.28 -33.10
CA SER A 21 -8.81 3.83 -32.55
C SER A 21 -9.58 4.90 -31.74
N PHE A 22 -9.07 6.14 -31.68
CA PHE A 22 -9.62 7.29 -30.97
C PHE A 22 -9.28 8.60 -31.71
N LEU A 23 -10.08 9.66 -31.51
CA LEU A 23 -9.80 11.00 -32.03
C LEU A 23 -9.26 11.90 -30.91
N LEU A 24 -8.08 12.47 -31.13
CA LEU A 24 -7.59 13.59 -30.30
C LEU A 24 -8.15 14.89 -30.87
N ARG A 25 -8.81 15.69 -30.03
CA ARG A 25 -9.29 17.03 -30.41
C ARG A 25 -8.14 18.00 -30.74
N ASN A 26 -6.94 17.73 -30.21
CA ASN A 26 -5.73 18.50 -30.45
C ASN A 26 -4.54 17.54 -30.66
N ASN A 27 -3.86 17.65 -31.81
CA ASN A 27 -2.71 16.82 -32.18
C ASN A 27 -1.40 17.60 -32.03
N PHE A 28 -1.11 18.13 -30.84
CA PHE A 28 0.20 18.71 -30.55
C PHE A 28 0.96 17.80 -29.58
N LEU A 29 2.26 17.65 -29.83
CA LEU A 29 3.16 17.03 -28.88
C LEU A 29 3.55 18.08 -27.84
N GLU A 30 3.17 17.86 -26.59
CA GLU A 30 3.56 18.69 -25.44
C GLU A 30 4.42 17.85 -24.49
N TYR A 31 5.59 18.36 -24.14
CA TYR A 31 6.50 17.74 -23.17
C TYR A 31 7.28 18.83 -22.44
N THR A 32 7.74 18.47 -21.24
CA THR A 32 8.64 19.32 -20.44
C THR A 32 9.95 18.58 -20.23
N LEU A 33 11.06 19.26 -20.53
CA LEU A 33 12.41 18.80 -20.18
C LEU A 33 12.93 19.63 -19.02
N ALA A 34 13.40 18.95 -17.98
CA ALA A 34 14.13 19.56 -16.88
C ALA A 34 15.60 19.19 -16.99
N VAL A 35 16.49 20.18 -16.84
CA VAL A 35 17.94 20.01 -16.81
C VAL A 35 18.47 20.86 -15.66
N PRO A 36 19.28 20.28 -14.75
CA PRO A 36 19.87 21.06 -13.67
C PRO A 36 20.93 22.02 -14.21
N LYS A 37 20.92 23.28 -13.74
CA LYS A 37 21.90 24.31 -14.17
C LYS A 37 23.35 23.92 -13.84
N GLU A 38 23.55 23.24 -12.72
CA GLU A 38 24.84 22.75 -12.24
C GLU A 38 24.77 21.24 -12.01
N TRP A 39 24.69 20.48 -13.11
CA TRP A 39 24.48 19.02 -13.06
C TRP A 39 25.55 18.25 -12.25
N GLU A 40 26.76 18.78 -12.16
CA GLU A 40 27.87 18.19 -11.39
C GLU A 40 27.72 18.37 -9.87
N LYS A 41 26.79 19.24 -9.41
CA LYS A 41 26.63 19.60 -7.99
C LYS A 41 25.33 19.12 -7.36
N ILE A 42 24.49 18.44 -8.13
CA ILE A 42 23.22 17.88 -7.66
C ILE A 42 23.28 16.37 -7.75
N SER A 43 22.85 15.68 -6.68
CA SER A 43 22.71 14.23 -6.74
C SER A 43 21.54 13.83 -7.64
N LEU A 44 21.55 12.62 -8.20
CA LEU A 44 20.43 12.14 -9.01
C LEU A 44 19.15 12.07 -8.18
N LYS A 45 19.28 11.70 -6.89
CA LYS A 45 18.21 11.75 -5.90
C LYS A 45 17.60 13.16 -5.79
N ASP A 46 18.41 14.17 -5.49
CA ASP A 46 17.88 15.51 -5.26
C ASP A 46 17.28 16.11 -6.55
N PHE A 47 17.89 15.82 -7.70
CA PHE A 47 17.33 16.20 -8.99
C PHE A 47 15.97 15.53 -9.27
N HIS A 48 15.84 14.24 -8.96
CA HIS A 48 14.56 13.53 -9.05
C HIS A 48 13.50 14.16 -8.12
N GLN A 49 13.86 14.48 -6.88
CA GLN A 49 12.95 15.10 -5.92
C GLN A 49 12.46 16.48 -6.40
N GLU A 50 13.34 17.32 -6.92
CA GLU A 50 12.96 18.62 -7.51
C GLU A 50 12.01 18.44 -8.70
N CYS A 51 12.31 17.50 -9.60
CA CYS A 51 11.42 17.20 -10.74
C CYS A 51 10.07 16.65 -10.26
N PHE A 52 10.07 15.83 -9.22
CA PHE A 52 8.86 15.26 -8.64
C PHE A 52 7.94 16.38 -8.15
N GLU A 53 8.46 17.33 -7.37
CA GLU A 53 7.67 18.45 -6.84
C GLU A 53 7.16 19.41 -7.93
N LEU A 54 7.90 19.55 -9.04
CA LEU A 54 7.51 20.39 -10.16
C LEU A 54 6.39 19.78 -11.02
N PHE A 55 6.41 18.47 -11.24
CA PHE A 55 5.59 17.83 -12.27
C PHE A 55 4.51 16.90 -11.74
N LEU A 56 4.67 16.34 -10.53
CA LEU A 56 3.80 15.30 -10.02
C LEU A 56 3.11 15.75 -8.73
N ALA A 57 1.86 15.31 -8.56
CA ALA A 57 1.15 15.52 -7.31
C ALA A 57 1.62 14.49 -6.28
N ALA A 58 2.09 14.94 -5.12
CA ALA A 58 2.47 14.03 -4.05
C ALA A 58 1.22 13.33 -3.44
N PRO A 59 1.36 12.10 -2.94
CA PRO A 59 0.33 11.46 -2.11
C PRO A 59 -0.05 12.34 -0.92
N THR A 60 -1.34 12.59 -0.71
CA THR A 60 -1.81 13.42 0.42
C THR A 60 -2.10 12.61 1.67
N ALA A 61 -2.16 11.28 1.57
CA ALA A 61 -2.37 10.36 2.66
C ALA A 61 -1.82 8.97 2.30
N HIS A 62 -1.57 8.14 3.31
CA HIS A 62 -1.11 6.77 3.13
C HIS A 62 -2.28 5.78 2.98
N PRO A 63 -2.05 4.59 2.39
CA PRO A 63 -3.03 3.51 2.32
C PRO A 63 -3.25 2.84 3.68
N SER A 64 -4.16 1.87 3.74
CA SER A 64 -4.48 1.12 4.95
C SER A 64 -3.23 0.51 5.59
N LEU A 65 -2.85 1.01 6.77
CA LEU A 65 -1.74 0.44 7.54
C LEU A 65 -2.00 -1.01 7.96
N GLU A 66 -3.26 -1.43 8.03
CA GLU A 66 -3.57 -2.82 8.38
C GLU A 66 -3.25 -3.79 7.24
N ILE A 67 -3.42 -3.37 5.98
CA ILE A 67 -2.99 -4.13 4.79
C ILE A 67 -1.46 -4.16 4.69
N ILE A 68 -0.77 -3.07 5.04
CA ILE A 68 0.69 -3.09 5.15
C ILE A 68 1.12 -4.07 6.25
N ASN A 69 0.43 -4.06 7.40
CA ASN A 69 0.81 -4.84 8.57
C ASN A 69 0.68 -6.36 8.36
N LYS A 70 -0.37 -6.82 7.67
CA LYS A 70 -0.68 -8.24 7.50
C LYS A 70 -1.11 -8.55 6.07
N PRO A 71 -0.85 -9.76 5.56
CA PRO A 71 -1.09 -10.08 4.15
C PRO A 71 -2.58 -10.14 3.80
N ILE A 72 -2.87 -9.85 2.53
CA ILE A 72 -4.14 -10.13 1.85
C ILE A 72 -4.14 -11.59 1.40
N TRP A 73 -5.28 -12.25 1.46
CA TRP A 73 -5.48 -13.61 0.97
C TRP A 73 -6.58 -13.62 -0.08
N SER A 74 -6.21 -13.79 -1.34
CA SER A 74 -7.10 -13.78 -2.50
C SER A 74 -7.59 -15.19 -2.84
N THR A 75 -8.84 -15.28 -3.28
CA THR A 75 -9.40 -16.55 -3.75
C THR A 75 -9.10 -16.85 -5.23
N TRP A 76 -8.55 -15.90 -6.00
CA TRP A 76 -8.37 -16.00 -7.46
C TRP A 76 -7.70 -17.30 -7.92
N ALA A 77 -6.39 -17.46 -7.70
CA ALA A 77 -5.66 -18.56 -8.31
C ALA A 77 -5.96 -19.93 -7.67
N ASN A 78 -6.37 -19.93 -6.39
CA ASN A 78 -6.74 -21.13 -5.65
C ASN A 78 -8.13 -21.68 -6.02
N PHE A 79 -9.14 -20.81 -6.19
CA PHE A 79 -10.53 -21.23 -6.45
C PHE A 79 -11.01 -20.97 -7.89
N TRP A 80 -10.43 -19.97 -8.55
CA TRP A 80 -10.96 -19.38 -9.79
C TRP A 80 -12.45 -19.07 -9.61
N LYS A 81 -13.28 -19.42 -10.60
CA LYS A 81 -14.74 -19.20 -10.61
C LYS A 81 -15.56 -20.10 -9.66
N ALA A 82 -14.94 -20.96 -8.85
CA ALA A 82 -15.63 -21.94 -7.99
C ALA A 82 -15.67 -21.52 -6.52
N VAL A 83 -15.17 -20.32 -6.20
CA VAL A 83 -15.32 -19.79 -4.85
C VAL A 83 -16.81 -19.74 -4.47
N ASP A 84 -17.12 -20.24 -3.27
CA ASP A 84 -18.44 -20.23 -2.67
C ASP A 84 -18.32 -20.01 -1.14
N GLN A 85 -19.46 -19.94 -0.46
CA GLN A 85 -19.50 -19.68 0.97
C GLN A 85 -18.74 -20.71 1.82
N ASN A 86 -18.83 -22.00 1.47
CA ASN A 86 -18.17 -23.04 2.25
C ASN A 86 -16.66 -23.03 2.00
N GLY A 87 -16.25 -22.86 0.74
CA GLY A 87 -14.85 -22.72 0.36
C GLY A 87 -14.18 -21.54 1.06
N LEU A 88 -14.86 -20.40 1.17
CA LEU A 88 -14.32 -19.22 1.86
C LEU A 88 -14.16 -19.44 3.38
N LEU A 89 -15.15 -20.08 4.03
CA LEU A 89 -15.07 -20.41 5.46
C LEU A 89 -13.98 -21.45 5.75
N GLU A 90 -13.85 -22.47 4.90
CA GLU A 90 -12.78 -23.45 5.02
C GLU A 90 -11.41 -22.80 4.80
N TYR A 91 -11.29 -21.87 3.85
CA TYR A 91 -10.03 -21.15 3.64
C TYR A 91 -9.65 -20.29 4.84
N ALA A 92 -10.61 -19.56 5.42
CA ALA A 92 -10.44 -18.82 6.66
C ALA A 92 -9.98 -19.70 7.81
N LYS A 93 -10.62 -20.88 7.97
CA LYS A 93 -10.25 -21.88 8.96
C LYS A 93 -8.80 -22.35 8.76
N GLN A 94 -8.40 -22.67 7.53
CA GLN A 94 -7.03 -23.11 7.24
C GLN A 94 -5.99 -22.03 7.52
N ILE A 95 -6.27 -20.76 7.21
CA ILE A 95 -5.39 -19.63 7.55
C ILE A 95 -5.19 -19.57 9.07
N SER A 96 -6.29 -19.71 9.82
CA SER A 96 -6.27 -19.74 11.29
C SER A 96 -5.52 -20.95 11.85
N ASP A 97 -5.82 -22.16 11.40
CA ASP A 97 -5.20 -23.41 11.85
C ASP A 97 -3.68 -23.43 11.60
N ASN A 98 -3.24 -22.83 10.50
CA ASN A 98 -1.83 -22.69 10.18
C ASN A 98 -1.16 -21.50 10.92
N ASN A 99 -1.90 -20.76 11.74
CA ASN A 99 -1.45 -19.61 12.52
C ASN A 99 -0.83 -18.51 11.62
N MET A 100 -1.51 -18.20 10.53
CA MET A 100 -1.05 -17.24 9.53
C MET A 100 -1.72 -15.87 9.74
N PRO A 101 -0.96 -14.77 9.70
CA PRO A 101 -1.52 -13.44 9.83
C PRO A 101 -2.39 -13.13 8.61
N ILE A 102 -3.44 -12.34 8.82
CA ILE A 102 -4.35 -11.88 7.77
C ILE A 102 -4.80 -10.45 8.05
N SER A 103 -4.81 -9.63 7.00
CA SER A 103 -5.50 -8.33 6.99
C SER A 103 -6.87 -8.48 6.34
N GLN A 104 -6.97 -9.14 5.20
CA GLN A 104 -8.15 -9.11 4.34
C GLN A 104 -8.28 -10.44 3.60
N LEU A 105 -9.51 -10.95 3.53
CA LEU A 105 -9.89 -11.90 2.49
C LEU A 105 -10.36 -11.12 1.26
N GLU A 106 -9.96 -11.57 0.08
CA GLU A 106 -10.36 -10.99 -1.19
C GLU A 106 -11.15 -12.02 -1.99
N LEU A 107 -12.39 -11.65 -2.34
CA LEU A 107 -13.34 -12.46 -3.06
C LEU A 107 -13.19 -12.24 -4.57
N ASP A 108 -12.65 -13.25 -5.22
CA ASP A 108 -12.25 -13.32 -6.63
C ASP A 108 -12.30 -14.81 -7.08
N ASP A 109 -13.01 -15.29 -8.10
CA ASP A 109 -13.75 -14.62 -9.16
C ASP A 109 -15.18 -15.20 -9.28
N MET A 110 -16.03 -14.51 -10.04
CA MET A 110 -17.39 -14.93 -10.39
C MET A 110 -18.27 -15.08 -9.15
N TRP A 111 -18.11 -14.18 -8.20
CA TRP A 111 -18.94 -14.10 -6.99
C TRP A 111 -20.33 -13.49 -7.27
N THR A 112 -20.52 -12.93 -8.47
CA THR A 112 -21.78 -12.41 -9.00
C THR A 112 -22.53 -13.45 -9.83
N VAL A 113 -23.80 -13.17 -10.16
CA VAL A 113 -24.64 -14.03 -11.02
C VAL A 113 -24.11 -14.05 -12.46
N SER A 114 -23.67 -12.90 -12.96
CA SER A 114 -23.00 -12.70 -14.26
C SER A 114 -21.99 -11.55 -14.11
N TYR A 115 -20.99 -11.45 -14.98
CA TYR A 115 -19.99 -10.39 -14.83
C TYR A 115 -20.61 -9.02 -15.05
N GLY A 116 -20.29 -8.09 -14.16
CA GLY A 116 -20.89 -6.76 -14.11
C GLY A 116 -22.28 -6.67 -13.48
N ASP A 117 -22.90 -7.78 -13.07
CA ASP A 117 -24.06 -7.75 -12.18
C ASP A 117 -23.58 -7.60 -10.74
N TYR A 118 -23.56 -6.37 -10.20
CA TYR A 118 -23.00 -6.01 -8.89
C TYR A 118 -23.83 -6.51 -7.68
N GLN A 119 -24.22 -7.78 -7.69
CA GLN A 119 -25.02 -8.46 -6.66
C GLN A 119 -24.37 -9.79 -6.28
N ILE A 120 -24.38 -10.12 -5.00
CA ILE A 120 -23.88 -11.40 -4.49
C ILE A 120 -24.72 -12.56 -5.06
N ASP A 121 -24.07 -13.56 -5.66
CA ASP A 121 -24.77 -14.76 -6.14
C ASP A 121 -25.22 -15.63 -4.96
N LYS A 122 -26.51 -15.56 -4.64
CA LYS A 122 -27.13 -16.35 -3.55
C LYS A 122 -27.08 -17.86 -3.78
N ARG A 123 -26.79 -18.34 -5.00
CA ARG A 123 -26.57 -19.77 -5.27
C ARG A 123 -25.23 -20.24 -4.68
N LYS A 124 -24.22 -19.36 -4.67
CA LYS A 124 -22.88 -19.59 -4.10
C LYS A 124 -22.78 -19.13 -2.64
N PHE A 125 -23.48 -18.06 -2.30
CA PHE A 125 -23.44 -17.41 -0.99
C PHE A 125 -24.85 -17.30 -0.40
N SER A 126 -25.45 -18.45 -0.11
CA SER A 126 -26.86 -18.55 0.31
C SER A 126 -27.18 -17.82 1.62
N ASN A 127 -26.19 -17.66 2.51
CA ASN A 127 -26.33 -16.89 3.74
C ASN A 127 -25.13 -15.98 3.99
N PHE A 128 -24.88 -15.06 3.07
CA PHE A 128 -23.72 -14.15 3.06
C PHE A 128 -23.53 -13.40 4.40
N SER A 129 -24.59 -12.87 5.00
CA SER A 129 -24.53 -12.19 6.29
C SER A 129 -24.08 -13.12 7.45
N GLU A 130 -24.54 -14.37 7.46
CA GLU A 130 -24.08 -15.36 8.44
C GLU A 130 -22.61 -15.74 8.21
N MET A 131 -22.21 -15.91 6.95
CA MET A 131 -20.82 -16.17 6.59
C MET A 131 -19.89 -15.07 7.12
N LEU A 132 -20.22 -13.80 6.90
CA LEU A 132 -19.44 -12.67 7.42
C LEU A 132 -19.32 -12.69 8.96
N LYS A 133 -20.42 -13.01 9.65
CA LYS A 133 -20.40 -13.16 11.13
C LYS A 133 -19.49 -14.29 11.57
N LYS A 134 -19.46 -15.43 10.86
CA LYS A 134 -18.55 -16.54 11.17
C LYS A 134 -17.10 -16.15 10.91
N LEU A 135 -16.82 -15.48 9.79
CA LEU A 135 -15.48 -14.96 9.49
C LEU A 135 -14.94 -14.06 10.62
N GLU A 136 -15.77 -13.15 11.14
CA GLU A 136 -15.37 -12.28 12.25
C GLU A 136 -15.30 -13.04 13.59
N ASN A 137 -16.34 -13.78 13.97
CA ASN A 137 -16.45 -14.36 15.31
C ASN A 137 -15.53 -15.56 15.53
N GLU A 138 -15.33 -16.39 14.50
CA GLU A 138 -14.56 -17.64 14.62
C GLU A 138 -13.08 -17.44 14.24
N PHE A 139 -12.80 -16.56 13.26
CA PHE A 139 -11.45 -16.39 12.71
C PHE A 139 -10.87 -14.98 12.89
N GLY A 140 -11.64 -14.04 13.43
CA GLY A 140 -11.20 -12.65 13.62
C GLY A 140 -11.04 -11.86 12.31
N ILE A 141 -11.58 -12.36 11.19
CA ILE A 141 -11.46 -11.75 9.87
C ILE A 141 -12.59 -10.74 9.67
N LYS A 142 -12.25 -9.46 9.75
CA LYS A 142 -13.21 -8.35 9.67
C LYS A 142 -13.34 -7.72 8.29
N ARG A 143 -12.40 -8.02 7.38
CA ARG A 143 -12.38 -7.44 6.04
C ARG A 143 -12.55 -8.53 4.99
N LEU A 144 -13.67 -8.44 4.28
CA LEU A 144 -13.88 -9.07 2.99
C LEU A 144 -13.89 -7.97 1.93
N SER A 145 -12.97 -8.04 0.97
CA SER A 145 -12.99 -7.21 -0.23
C SER A 145 -13.54 -8.00 -1.40
N ALA A 146 -14.04 -7.32 -2.43
CA ALA A 146 -14.50 -7.94 -3.67
C ALA A 146 -13.73 -7.40 -4.87
N TRP A 147 -13.38 -8.29 -5.79
CA TRP A 147 -12.88 -7.92 -7.10
C TRP A 147 -13.98 -7.29 -7.95
N VAL A 148 -13.69 -6.15 -8.58
CA VAL A 148 -14.60 -5.38 -9.44
C VAL A 148 -13.89 -4.87 -10.69
N HIS A 149 -14.64 -4.72 -11.76
CA HIS A 149 -14.15 -4.31 -13.08
C HIS A 149 -15.24 -3.53 -13.83
N PRO A 150 -14.91 -2.78 -14.91
CA PRO A 150 -15.86 -1.94 -15.64
C PRO A 150 -16.65 -2.67 -16.73
N PHE A 151 -16.52 -4.00 -16.83
CA PHE A 151 -17.17 -4.80 -17.87
C PHE A 151 -18.54 -5.30 -17.39
N VAL A 152 -19.52 -5.27 -18.29
CA VAL A 152 -20.86 -5.83 -18.05
C VAL A 152 -21.22 -6.78 -19.18
N ASP A 153 -21.41 -8.05 -18.86
CA ASP A 153 -21.74 -9.07 -19.85
C ASP A 153 -23.01 -8.70 -20.61
N ALA A 154 -23.02 -8.92 -21.93
CA ALA A 154 -24.18 -8.61 -22.77
C ALA A 154 -25.46 -9.35 -22.33
N ASP A 155 -25.27 -10.54 -21.76
CA ASP A 155 -26.33 -11.41 -21.26
C ASP A 155 -26.74 -11.17 -19.81
N SER A 156 -26.07 -10.28 -19.09
CA SER A 156 -26.40 -9.89 -17.72
C SER A 156 -27.73 -9.13 -17.65
N GLU A 157 -28.32 -9.01 -16.45
CA GLU A 157 -29.55 -8.22 -16.30
C GLU A 157 -29.34 -6.74 -16.70
N ILE A 158 -28.20 -6.18 -16.30
CA ILE A 158 -27.80 -4.81 -16.65
C ILE A 158 -27.48 -4.71 -18.14
N GLY A 159 -26.73 -5.68 -18.68
CA GLY A 159 -26.36 -5.74 -20.10
C GLY A 159 -27.57 -5.83 -21.02
N LYS A 160 -28.66 -6.49 -20.61
CA LYS A 160 -29.91 -6.63 -21.39
C LYS A 160 -30.78 -5.38 -21.39
N ASN A 161 -30.59 -4.44 -20.47
CA ASN A 161 -31.41 -3.24 -20.34
C ASN A 161 -31.03 -2.16 -21.38
N PRO A 162 -31.88 -1.85 -22.38
CA PRO A 162 -31.56 -0.90 -23.45
C PRO A 162 -31.39 0.55 -22.97
N GLU A 163 -32.12 0.96 -21.92
CA GLU A 163 -32.02 2.32 -21.37
C GLU A 163 -30.66 2.51 -20.69
N LEU A 164 -30.29 1.57 -19.82
CA LEU A 164 -28.97 1.57 -19.17
C LEU A 164 -27.85 1.46 -20.20
N ARG A 165 -28.03 0.61 -21.23
CA ARG A 165 -27.02 0.46 -22.28
C ARG A 165 -26.66 1.77 -22.95
N ASN A 166 -27.68 2.49 -23.43
CA ASN A 166 -27.49 3.76 -24.14
C ASN A 166 -26.98 4.89 -23.22
N LYS A 167 -27.16 4.76 -21.91
CA LYS A 167 -26.81 5.79 -20.93
C LYS A 167 -25.41 5.62 -20.35
N LEU A 168 -25.00 4.39 -20.05
CA LEU A 168 -23.87 4.14 -19.15
C LEU A 168 -22.56 3.74 -19.84
N PHE A 169 -22.65 3.09 -21.00
CA PHE A 169 -21.49 2.46 -21.64
C PHE A 169 -20.82 3.34 -22.69
N VAL A 170 -19.55 3.03 -22.96
CA VAL A 170 -18.75 3.69 -24.01
C VAL A 170 -19.40 3.47 -25.37
N LYS A 171 -19.46 4.53 -26.18
CA LYS A 171 -20.03 4.51 -27.52
C LYS A 171 -18.95 4.54 -28.59
N ASN A 172 -19.25 4.03 -29.77
CA ASN A 172 -18.46 4.28 -30.96
C ASN A 172 -18.89 5.61 -31.63
N ARG A 173 -18.24 5.97 -32.75
CA ARG A 173 -18.55 7.18 -33.53
C ARG A 173 -19.96 7.20 -34.13
N ASP A 174 -20.53 6.04 -34.42
CA ASP A 174 -21.88 5.91 -34.98
C ASP A 174 -22.96 6.07 -33.89
N GLY A 175 -22.55 6.16 -32.62
CA GLY A 175 -23.43 6.26 -31.46
C GLY A 175 -23.88 4.91 -30.92
N ASP A 176 -23.39 3.80 -31.50
CA ASP A 176 -23.65 2.46 -31.02
C ASP A 176 -22.83 2.16 -29.76
N VAL A 177 -23.29 1.18 -28.99
CA VAL A 177 -22.59 0.65 -27.82
C VAL A 177 -21.96 -0.69 -28.21
N PRO A 178 -20.70 -0.70 -28.69
CA PRO A 178 -20.06 -1.94 -29.14
C PRO A 178 -19.74 -2.88 -27.98
N LEU A 179 -19.76 -4.18 -28.27
CA LEU A 179 -19.19 -5.17 -27.39
C LEU A 179 -17.66 -5.14 -27.49
N VAL A 180 -17.00 -5.40 -26.37
CA VAL A 180 -15.56 -5.60 -26.29
C VAL A 180 -15.25 -7.04 -25.92
N TRP A 181 -14.07 -7.50 -26.32
CA TRP A 181 -13.46 -8.66 -25.71
C TRP A 181 -12.78 -8.22 -24.41
N TRP A 182 -12.75 -9.10 -23.42
CA TRP A 182 -11.92 -8.96 -22.23
C TRP A 182 -11.41 -10.35 -21.81
N TRP A 183 -10.55 -10.45 -20.80
CA TRP A 183 -9.88 -11.71 -20.49
C TRP A 183 -10.83 -12.85 -20.07
N ASP A 184 -12.05 -12.55 -19.64
CA ASP A 184 -13.06 -13.56 -19.27
C ASP A 184 -14.11 -13.85 -20.37
N CYS A 185 -13.96 -13.26 -21.57
CA CYS A 185 -14.84 -13.59 -22.69
C CYS A 185 -14.69 -15.06 -23.15
N PRO A 186 -15.78 -15.67 -23.67
CA PRO A 186 -15.79 -17.04 -24.16
C PRO A 186 -14.88 -17.20 -25.39
N ILE A 187 -14.32 -18.40 -25.53
CA ILE A 187 -13.55 -18.80 -26.71
C ILE A 187 -14.49 -19.00 -27.90
N LYS A 188 -13.99 -18.66 -29.09
CA LYS A 188 -14.71 -18.84 -30.37
C LYS A 188 -15.13 -20.30 -30.58
N PRO A 189 -16.38 -20.56 -31.01
CA PRO A 189 -16.82 -21.91 -31.34
C PRO A 189 -15.92 -22.58 -32.39
N GLY A 190 -15.43 -23.79 -32.12
CA GLY A 190 -14.60 -24.56 -33.05
C GLY A 190 -13.09 -24.35 -32.94
N ASP A 191 -12.62 -23.46 -32.06
CA ASP A 191 -11.19 -23.38 -31.71
C ASP A 191 -10.82 -24.56 -30.79
N PRO A 192 -9.87 -25.43 -31.19
CA PRO A 192 -9.48 -26.61 -30.42
C PRO A 192 -8.64 -26.29 -29.16
N SER A 193 -8.29 -25.02 -28.93
CA SER A 193 -7.57 -24.62 -27.73
C SER A 193 -8.43 -24.82 -26.47
N LYS A 194 -7.80 -25.33 -25.40
CA LYS A 194 -8.41 -25.39 -24.07
C LYS A 194 -8.76 -23.94 -23.63
N PRO A 195 -9.75 -23.73 -22.75
CA PRO A 195 -9.96 -22.43 -22.09
C PRO A 195 -8.73 -22.07 -21.27
N VAL A 196 -7.74 -21.40 -21.87
CA VAL A 196 -6.53 -21.01 -21.16
C VAL A 196 -5.96 -19.73 -21.74
N GLY A 197 -5.76 -18.75 -20.87
CA GLY A 197 -5.02 -17.52 -21.15
C GLY A 197 -5.89 -16.25 -21.30
N PRO A 198 -5.55 -15.14 -20.60
CA PRO A 198 -6.15 -13.82 -20.78
C PRO A 198 -5.67 -13.08 -22.05
N THR A 199 -4.80 -13.68 -22.87
CA THR A 199 -3.83 -12.95 -23.70
C THR A 199 -4.08 -12.95 -25.20
N ASN A 200 -4.90 -13.86 -25.76
CA ASN A 200 -5.16 -13.86 -27.21
C ASN A 200 -6.58 -13.39 -27.57
N PRO A 201 -6.77 -12.11 -27.91
CA PRO A 201 -8.06 -11.57 -28.32
C PRO A 201 -8.57 -12.14 -29.64
N ASP A 202 -7.69 -12.65 -30.53
CA ASP A 202 -8.11 -13.23 -31.81
C ASP A 202 -8.94 -14.50 -31.64
N LYS A 203 -8.87 -15.14 -30.46
CA LYS A 203 -9.55 -16.40 -30.13
C LYS A 203 -10.83 -16.22 -29.31
N LYS A 204 -11.20 -14.99 -28.96
CA LYS A 204 -12.38 -14.71 -28.13
C LYS A 204 -13.43 -13.93 -28.91
N GLU A 205 -14.69 -14.17 -28.59
CA GLU A 205 -15.80 -13.33 -29.09
C GLU A 205 -16.02 -12.15 -28.13
N PRO A 206 -16.21 -10.91 -28.65
CA PRO A 206 -16.66 -9.79 -27.84
C PRO A 206 -17.96 -10.14 -27.12
N CYS A 207 -18.01 -9.92 -25.80
CA CYS A 207 -19.08 -10.46 -24.95
C CYS A 207 -19.61 -9.49 -23.90
N ALA A 208 -18.95 -8.34 -23.71
CA ALA A 208 -19.31 -7.38 -22.66
C ALA A 208 -19.32 -5.93 -23.17
N TYR A 209 -20.07 -5.07 -22.51
CA TYR A 209 -19.99 -3.63 -22.64
C TYR A 209 -18.99 -3.05 -21.62
N VAL A 210 -18.42 -1.88 -21.90
CA VAL A 210 -17.52 -1.16 -20.97
C VAL A 210 -18.21 0.08 -20.43
N LEU A 211 -18.27 0.22 -19.11
CA LEU A 211 -18.80 1.43 -18.45
C LEU A 211 -17.97 2.66 -18.87
N ASP A 212 -18.62 3.71 -19.35
CA ASP A 212 -17.94 4.99 -19.61
C ASP A 212 -17.74 5.75 -18.30
N VAL A 213 -16.64 5.46 -17.60
CA VAL A 213 -16.33 6.16 -16.34
C VAL A 213 -15.96 7.62 -16.54
N THR A 214 -15.83 8.14 -17.77
CA THR A 214 -15.70 9.59 -17.99
C THR A 214 -17.05 10.30 -17.86
N ASN A 215 -18.16 9.59 -18.03
CA ASN A 215 -19.51 10.09 -17.77
C ASN A 215 -19.79 10.17 -16.25
N PRO A 216 -20.08 11.37 -15.70
CA PRO A 216 -20.47 11.50 -14.30
C PRO A 216 -21.69 10.66 -13.90
N GLU A 217 -22.68 10.52 -14.79
CA GLU A 217 -23.88 9.72 -14.50
C GLU A 217 -23.54 8.24 -14.37
N THR A 218 -22.62 7.73 -15.19
CA THR A 218 -22.11 6.36 -15.08
C THR A 218 -21.40 6.13 -13.76
N ARG A 219 -20.52 7.06 -13.36
CA ARG A 219 -19.83 6.98 -12.06
C ARG A 219 -20.81 7.00 -10.89
N GLU A 220 -21.81 7.88 -10.90
CA GLU A 220 -22.81 7.92 -9.82
C GLU A 220 -23.72 6.69 -9.80
N TRP A 221 -24.07 6.14 -10.95
CA TRP A 221 -24.79 4.87 -11.02
C TRP A 221 -23.94 3.74 -10.45
N TRP A 222 -22.68 3.60 -10.87
CA TRP A 222 -21.80 2.52 -10.43
C TRP A 222 -21.45 2.66 -8.94
N TYR A 223 -21.27 3.89 -8.44
CA TYR A 223 -21.08 4.18 -7.02
C TYR A 223 -22.22 3.59 -6.18
N LYS A 224 -23.48 3.77 -6.60
CA LYS A 224 -24.64 3.23 -5.89
C LYS A 224 -24.64 1.71 -5.84
N GLN A 225 -24.21 1.05 -6.91
CA GLN A 225 -24.10 -0.41 -6.94
C GLN A 225 -23.07 -0.91 -5.92
N LEU A 226 -21.88 -0.30 -5.91
CA LEU A 226 -20.81 -0.68 -4.99
C LEU A 226 -21.13 -0.30 -3.53
N GLU A 227 -21.80 0.83 -3.28
CA GLU A 227 -22.29 1.16 -1.93
C GLU A 227 -23.37 0.18 -1.44
N ALA A 228 -24.23 -0.35 -2.32
CA ALA A 228 -25.17 -1.40 -1.95
C ALA A 228 -24.43 -2.68 -1.50
N MET A 229 -23.35 -3.07 -2.20
CA MET A 229 -22.51 -4.18 -1.76
C MET A 229 -21.82 -3.91 -0.42
N LYS A 230 -21.38 -2.67 -0.18
CA LYS A 230 -20.82 -2.29 1.13
C LYS A 230 -21.87 -2.40 2.23
N ALA A 231 -23.12 -2.05 1.95
CA ALA A 231 -24.23 -2.23 2.88
C ALA A 231 -24.51 -3.71 3.19
N GLU A 232 -24.19 -4.63 2.27
CA GLU A 232 -24.25 -6.08 2.51
C GLU A 232 -23.04 -6.64 3.29
N GLY A 233 -21.98 -5.83 3.47
CA GLY A 233 -20.83 -6.16 4.32
C GLY A 233 -19.48 -6.28 3.59
N ILE A 234 -19.42 -6.01 2.28
CA ILE A 234 -18.13 -5.83 1.60
C ILE A 234 -17.43 -4.59 2.15
N CYS A 235 -16.15 -4.69 2.50
CA CYS A 235 -15.42 -3.60 3.16
C CYS A 235 -14.77 -2.63 2.16
N THR A 236 -14.22 -3.16 1.08
CA THR A 236 -13.50 -2.40 0.04
C THR A 236 -13.41 -3.24 -1.23
N PHE A 237 -12.70 -2.75 -2.24
CA PHE A 237 -12.67 -3.37 -3.56
C PHE A 237 -11.25 -3.44 -4.15
N LYS A 238 -11.02 -4.52 -4.92
CA LYS A 238 -9.92 -4.64 -5.86
C LYS A 238 -10.43 -4.24 -7.25
N PHE A 239 -10.06 -3.04 -7.67
CA PHE A 239 -10.37 -2.49 -8.99
C PHE A 239 -9.39 -3.02 -10.03
N ASP A 240 -9.94 -3.83 -10.93
CA ASP A 240 -9.24 -4.44 -12.05
C ASP A 240 -9.57 -3.74 -13.36
N ALA A 241 -8.73 -3.90 -14.37
CA ALA A 241 -8.72 -3.15 -15.61
C ALA A 241 -8.53 -1.63 -15.37
N GLY A 242 -9.25 -0.80 -16.13
CA GLY A 242 -9.13 0.66 -16.10
C GLY A 242 -8.17 1.20 -17.16
N GLU A 243 -7.41 0.34 -17.82
CA GLU A 243 -6.54 0.71 -18.94
C GLU A 243 -7.32 0.90 -20.24
N THR A 244 -6.74 1.67 -21.17
CA THR A 244 -7.38 2.06 -22.43
C THR A 244 -7.39 0.96 -23.49
N ASN A 245 -6.58 -0.10 -23.34
CA ASN A 245 -6.54 -1.22 -24.29
C ASN A 245 -7.81 -2.08 -24.25
N TRP A 246 -8.66 -1.90 -23.25
CA TRP A 246 -9.96 -2.58 -23.12
C TRP A 246 -11.13 -1.78 -23.71
N LEU A 247 -10.88 -0.56 -24.20
CA LEU A 247 -11.91 0.26 -24.83
C LEU A 247 -12.20 -0.26 -26.25
N PRO A 248 -13.44 -0.11 -26.74
CA PRO A 248 -13.80 -0.56 -28.08
C PRO A 248 -13.03 0.22 -29.15
N HIS A 249 -12.90 -0.32 -30.36
CA HIS A 249 -12.36 0.45 -31.48
C HIS A 249 -13.26 1.62 -31.85
N ASN A 250 -12.67 2.74 -32.29
CA ASN A 250 -13.37 3.96 -32.72
C ASN A 250 -14.32 4.52 -31.64
N TYR A 251 -13.90 4.46 -30.39
CA TYR A 251 -14.69 4.92 -29.26
C TYR A 251 -14.75 6.44 -29.14
N VAL A 252 -15.78 6.92 -28.46
CA VAL A 252 -15.97 8.30 -28.02
C VAL A 252 -16.29 8.27 -26.52
N LEU A 253 -15.40 8.88 -25.73
CA LEU A 253 -15.62 9.09 -24.29
C LEU A 253 -16.51 10.32 -24.07
N TYR A 254 -17.33 10.29 -23.02
CA TYR A 254 -18.23 11.38 -22.65
C TYR A 254 -17.53 12.74 -22.49
N ASP A 255 -16.34 12.76 -21.87
CA ASP A 255 -15.58 14.00 -21.67
C ASP A 255 -14.92 14.53 -22.97
N GLY A 256 -14.86 13.69 -24.02
CA GLY A 256 -14.18 13.98 -25.27
C GLY A 256 -12.68 14.26 -25.14
N ALA A 257 -12.05 13.81 -24.06
CA ALA A 257 -10.65 14.02 -23.76
C ALA A 257 -9.75 12.95 -24.42
N TYR A 258 -8.47 12.93 -24.04
CA TYR A 258 -7.50 11.94 -24.50
C TYR A 258 -7.71 10.58 -23.80
N PRO A 259 -7.26 9.44 -24.37
CA PRO A 259 -7.51 8.09 -23.86
C PRO A 259 -7.26 7.91 -22.36
N ASN A 260 -6.12 8.39 -21.86
CA ASN A 260 -5.73 8.23 -20.45
C ASN A 260 -6.67 8.98 -19.47
N SER A 261 -7.59 9.82 -19.97
CA SER A 261 -8.67 10.41 -19.15
C SER A 261 -9.59 9.33 -18.57
N TYR A 262 -9.87 8.27 -19.34
CA TYR A 262 -10.67 7.13 -18.87
C TYR A 262 -10.08 6.53 -17.59
N GLY A 263 -8.81 6.13 -17.61
CA GLY A 263 -8.17 5.52 -16.45
C GLY A 263 -7.97 6.50 -15.28
N LYS A 264 -7.79 7.80 -15.55
CA LYS A 264 -7.78 8.83 -14.50
C LYS A 264 -9.12 8.88 -13.77
N HIS A 265 -10.22 8.94 -14.51
CA HIS A 265 -11.56 8.89 -13.94
C HIS A 265 -11.82 7.57 -13.21
N TYR A 266 -11.32 6.45 -13.73
CA TYR A 266 -11.40 5.13 -13.10
C TYR A 266 -10.72 5.10 -11.73
N ALA A 267 -9.46 5.52 -11.66
CA ALA A 267 -8.69 5.55 -10.43
C ALA A 267 -9.28 6.55 -9.41
N HIS A 268 -9.69 7.75 -9.85
CA HIS A 268 -10.37 8.69 -8.95
C HIS A 268 -11.71 8.15 -8.44
N PHE A 269 -12.48 7.45 -9.28
CA PHE A 269 -13.67 6.75 -8.84
C PHE A 269 -13.34 5.69 -7.78
N ALA A 270 -12.33 4.84 -8.01
CA ALA A 270 -11.88 3.82 -7.06
C ALA A 270 -11.49 4.43 -5.70
N SER A 271 -10.83 5.60 -5.70
CA SER A 271 -10.43 6.29 -4.46
C SER A 271 -11.58 6.64 -3.51
N ARG A 272 -12.84 6.71 -4.00
CA ARG A 272 -14.04 6.96 -3.17
C ARG A 272 -14.34 5.84 -2.17
N PHE A 273 -13.73 4.66 -2.34
CA PHE A 273 -13.98 3.48 -1.51
C PHE A 273 -12.91 3.24 -0.42
N GLY A 274 -12.07 4.25 -0.16
CA GLY A 274 -11.19 4.32 1.00
C GLY A 274 -9.77 3.81 0.76
N SER A 275 -8.94 3.90 1.80
CA SER A 275 -7.50 3.65 1.73
C SER A 275 -7.10 2.18 1.61
N ALA A 276 -8.07 1.26 1.66
CA ALA A 276 -7.86 -0.18 1.53
C ALA A 276 -8.07 -0.68 0.09
N VAL A 277 -8.41 0.22 -0.85
CA VAL A 277 -8.59 -0.10 -2.26
C VAL A 277 -7.27 -0.59 -2.87
N GLU A 278 -7.41 -1.55 -3.78
CA GLU A 278 -6.35 -1.97 -4.70
C GLU A 278 -6.76 -1.54 -6.10
N ASN A 279 -5.91 -0.82 -6.83
CA ASN A 279 -6.25 -0.27 -8.14
C ASN A 279 -5.09 -0.50 -9.13
N ARG A 280 -5.39 -1.08 -10.30
CA ARG A 280 -4.40 -1.44 -11.33
C ARG A 280 -3.89 -0.25 -12.15
N TYR A 281 -4.67 0.82 -12.26
CA TYR A 281 -4.34 1.94 -13.14
C TYR A 281 -3.51 3.06 -12.47
N GLY A 282 -2.40 3.45 -13.08
CA GLY A 282 -1.55 4.56 -12.60
C GLY A 282 -1.13 5.52 -13.71
N SER A 283 -1.88 6.62 -13.91
CA SER A 283 -1.39 7.78 -14.66
C SER A 283 -2.03 9.08 -14.15
N GLY A 284 -1.24 10.01 -13.60
CA GLY A 284 -1.70 11.31 -13.09
C GLY A 284 -2.65 11.21 -11.89
N THR A 285 -2.44 10.21 -11.04
CA THR A 285 -3.28 9.84 -9.88
C THR A 285 -2.48 9.58 -8.61
N GLN A 286 -1.23 10.05 -8.56
CA GLN A 286 -0.29 9.86 -7.46
C GLN A 286 -0.79 10.39 -6.10
N GLN A 287 -1.67 11.40 -6.11
CA GLN A 287 -2.27 12.00 -4.91
C GLN A 287 -3.22 11.05 -4.14
N THR A 288 -3.61 9.94 -4.76
CA THR A 288 -4.54 8.97 -4.16
C THR A 288 -3.88 8.18 -3.02
N ASN A 289 -4.70 7.67 -2.10
CA ASN A 289 -4.26 6.95 -0.90
C ASN A 289 -4.63 5.46 -0.94
N PHE A 290 -4.76 4.88 -2.12
CA PHE A 290 -4.99 3.45 -2.30
C PHE A 290 -3.69 2.73 -2.69
N PHE A 291 -3.70 1.41 -2.68
CA PHE A 291 -2.61 0.62 -3.25
C PHE A 291 -2.66 0.65 -4.76
N THR A 292 -1.56 1.08 -5.39
CA THR A 292 -1.38 0.93 -6.83
C THR A 292 -0.79 -0.45 -7.07
N ARG A 293 -1.56 -1.32 -7.71
CA ARG A 293 -1.10 -2.66 -8.05
C ARG A 293 -0.62 -2.73 -9.49
N THR A 294 0.31 -3.63 -9.71
CA THR A 294 0.77 -4.04 -11.05
C THR A 294 -0.29 -4.82 -11.81
N ILE A 295 -0.07 -4.98 -13.13
CA ILE A 295 -0.68 -6.06 -13.90
C ILE A 295 -0.19 -7.41 -13.37
N ASP A 296 -1.03 -8.43 -13.48
CA ASP A 296 -0.75 -9.77 -12.99
C ASP A 296 0.51 -10.32 -13.65
N ARG A 297 1.38 -10.91 -12.84
CA ARG A 297 2.56 -11.63 -13.29
C ARG A 297 2.23 -13.10 -13.42
N ASN A 298 2.89 -13.71 -14.38
CA ASN A 298 2.77 -15.12 -14.63
C ASN A 298 3.70 -15.91 -13.70
N SER A 299 3.38 -17.18 -13.49
CA SER A 299 4.04 -18.08 -12.56
C SER A 299 5.36 -18.65 -13.12
N TYR A 300 6.30 -17.77 -13.50
CA TYR A 300 7.67 -18.12 -13.92
C TYR A 300 8.70 -17.06 -13.49
N TRP A 301 9.98 -17.32 -13.76
CA TRP A 301 11.10 -16.53 -13.24
C TRP A 301 11.44 -15.28 -14.05
N ASP A 302 11.23 -15.33 -15.36
CA ASP A 302 11.94 -14.47 -16.30
C ASP A 302 11.31 -13.06 -16.46
N LYS A 303 11.83 -12.33 -17.46
CA LYS A 303 11.50 -10.92 -17.72
C LYS A 303 10.20 -10.75 -18.50
N ASP A 304 9.55 -11.82 -18.94
CA ASP A 304 8.28 -11.78 -19.65
C ASP A 304 7.10 -11.67 -18.67
N GLY A 305 7.19 -10.79 -17.68
CA GLY A 305 6.16 -10.66 -16.64
C GLY A 305 6.22 -11.75 -15.56
N GLY A 306 7.37 -12.36 -15.32
CA GLY A 306 7.62 -13.27 -14.18
C GLY A 306 8.21 -12.56 -12.95
N LEU A 307 8.72 -13.34 -11.98
CA LEU A 307 9.29 -12.85 -10.73
C LEU A 307 10.38 -11.78 -10.92
N SER A 308 11.24 -11.92 -11.93
CA SER A 308 12.35 -10.96 -12.15
C SER A 308 11.89 -9.54 -12.47
N THR A 309 10.62 -9.35 -12.85
CA THR A 309 10.04 -8.03 -13.14
C THR A 309 9.44 -7.33 -11.92
N LEU A 310 9.38 -8.01 -10.77
CA LEU A 310 8.71 -7.53 -9.56
C LEU A 310 9.40 -6.30 -8.95
N ILE A 311 10.71 -6.40 -8.71
CA ILE A 311 11.52 -5.30 -8.17
C ILE A 311 11.64 -4.14 -9.17
N PRO A 312 11.97 -4.37 -10.46
CA PRO A 312 11.99 -3.29 -11.44
C PRO A 312 10.68 -2.49 -11.48
N TRP A 313 9.54 -3.17 -11.41
CA TRP A 313 8.24 -2.49 -11.37
C TRP A 313 8.05 -1.69 -10.07
N ALA A 314 8.37 -2.26 -8.91
CA ALA A 314 8.21 -1.55 -7.63
C ALA A 314 9.10 -0.29 -7.57
N LEU A 315 10.32 -0.38 -8.13
CA LEU A 315 11.25 0.74 -8.26
C LEU A 315 10.70 1.80 -9.22
N GLN A 316 10.27 1.42 -10.42
CA GLN A 316 9.70 2.38 -11.37
C GLN A 316 8.42 3.03 -10.84
N SER A 317 7.51 2.24 -10.26
CA SER A 317 6.27 2.74 -9.65
C SER A 317 6.58 3.82 -8.60
N SER A 318 7.56 3.54 -7.73
CA SER A 318 8.02 4.48 -6.70
C SER A 318 8.61 5.76 -7.30
N LEU A 319 9.41 5.67 -8.35
CA LEU A 319 9.99 6.84 -9.04
C LEU A 319 8.94 7.70 -9.75
N HIS A 320 7.81 7.12 -10.16
CA HIS A 320 6.70 7.85 -10.78
C HIS A 320 5.68 8.40 -9.77
N GLY A 321 5.97 8.32 -8.46
CA GLY A 321 5.11 8.83 -7.39
C GLY A 321 4.06 7.86 -6.86
N TYR A 322 4.03 6.63 -7.37
CA TYR A 322 3.12 5.59 -6.90
C TYR A 322 3.76 4.82 -5.74
N TYR A 323 3.94 5.54 -4.62
CA TYR A 323 4.67 5.02 -3.46
C TYR A 323 4.01 3.79 -2.85
N TRP A 324 2.69 3.68 -2.96
CA TRP A 324 1.85 2.63 -2.37
C TRP A 324 1.81 1.38 -3.25
N ASN A 325 2.98 0.80 -3.54
CA ASN A 325 3.10 -0.34 -4.42
C ASN A 325 2.47 -1.62 -3.82
N LEU A 326 1.68 -2.32 -4.65
CA LEU A 326 1.25 -3.70 -4.44
C LEU A 326 1.85 -4.55 -5.58
N PRO A 327 2.95 -5.29 -5.31
CA PRO A 327 3.86 -5.83 -6.32
C PRO A 327 3.42 -7.13 -7.01
N ASP A 328 2.14 -7.49 -6.90
CA ASP A 328 1.48 -8.72 -7.38
C ASP A 328 1.39 -9.86 -6.35
N MET A 329 0.44 -10.75 -6.61
CA MET A 329 0.16 -11.96 -5.86
C MET A 329 1.38 -12.89 -5.80
N ILE A 330 1.65 -13.43 -4.61
CA ILE A 330 2.77 -14.34 -4.35
C ILE A 330 2.55 -15.64 -5.12
N GLY A 331 3.51 -15.96 -5.99
CA GLY A 331 3.47 -17.10 -6.88
C GLY A 331 2.90 -16.78 -8.28
N GLY A 332 2.46 -15.56 -8.53
CA GLY A 332 1.84 -15.14 -9.80
C GLY A 332 0.39 -15.62 -9.93
N ASN A 333 -0.17 -15.46 -11.13
CA ASN A 333 -1.57 -15.76 -11.47
C ASN A 333 -1.84 -17.25 -11.82
N GLY A 334 -0.83 -18.12 -11.73
CA GLY A 334 -0.93 -19.53 -12.07
C GLY A 334 -0.61 -19.89 -13.52
N LEU A 335 -0.42 -18.92 -14.42
CA LEU A 335 -0.13 -19.20 -15.83
C LEU A 335 1.36 -19.49 -16.03
N ASN A 336 1.69 -20.53 -16.79
CA ASN A 336 3.06 -20.81 -17.26
C ASN A 336 3.27 -20.32 -18.70
N HIS A 337 4.48 -20.47 -19.24
CA HIS A 337 4.83 -20.02 -20.60
C HIS A 337 3.95 -20.58 -21.73
N ASN A 338 3.32 -21.74 -21.53
CA ASN A 338 2.42 -22.33 -22.52
C ASN A 338 0.96 -21.88 -22.30
N GLU A 339 0.75 -20.87 -21.45
CA GLU A 339 -0.53 -20.42 -20.92
C GLU A 339 -1.37 -21.55 -20.33
N SER A 340 -0.74 -22.70 -20.08
CA SER A 340 -1.41 -23.92 -19.68
C SER A 340 -1.38 -23.99 -18.17
N ASN A 341 -2.50 -23.73 -17.51
CA ASN A 341 -2.65 -24.15 -16.13
C ASN A 341 -3.75 -25.19 -16.00
N ILE A 342 -3.50 -26.19 -15.17
CA ILE A 342 -4.57 -26.96 -14.57
C ILE A 342 -5.06 -26.09 -13.42
N ARG A 343 -6.30 -25.63 -13.52
CA ARG A 343 -6.98 -24.83 -12.50
C ARG A 343 -6.58 -25.25 -11.06
N GLY A 344 -6.09 -24.29 -10.28
CA GLY A 344 -5.72 -24.50 -8.88
C GLY A 344 -4.34 -25.12 -8.65
N GLU A 345 -3.58 -25.48 -9.69
CA GLU A 345 -2.18 -25.90 -9.49
C GLU A 345 -1.29 -24.68 -9.19
N PRO A 346 -0.50 -24.73 -8.11
CA PRO A 346 0.45 -23.68 -7.76
C PRO A 346 1.72 -23.72 -8.64
N PRO A 347 2.53 -22.64 -8.64
CA PRO A 347 3.90 -22.69 -9.17
C PRO A 347 4.78 -23.72 -8.45
N GLU A 348 6.00 -23.92 -8.93
CA GLU A 348 7.01 -24.70 -8.22
C GLU A 348 7.40 -24.09 -6.85
N GLU A 349 7.78 -24.93 -5.89
CA GLU A 349 8.06 -24.54 -4.50
C GLU A 349 9.12 -23.44 -4.39
N GLU A 350 10.23 -23.57 -5.15
CA GLU A 350 11.31 -22.59 -5.13
C GLU A 350 10.83 -21.22 -5.60
N LEU A 351 10.08 -21.17 -6.72
CA LEU A 351 9.53 -19.92 -7.24
C LEU A 351 8.61 -19.27 -6.21
N TYR A 352 7.70 -20.04 -5.61
CA TYR A 352 6.78 -19.53 -4.60
C TYR A 352 7.51 -18.98 -3.35
N ILE A 353 8.54 -19.68 -2.87
CA ILE A 353 9.38 -19.23 -1.75
C ILE A 353 10.11 -17.93 -2.11
N ARG A 354 10.79 -17.87 -3.25
CA ARG A 354 11.54 -16.67 -3.68
C ARG A 354 10.63 -15.48 -3.97
N TRP A 355 9.42 -15.73 -4.45
CA TRP A 355 8.39 -14.71 -4.64
C TRP A 355 7.92 -14.15 -3.30
N THR A 356 7.68 -15.03 -2.31
CA THR A 356 7.37 -14.63 -0.93
C THR A 356 8.49 -13.75 -0.38
N GLN A 357 9.75 -14.18 -0.51
CA GLN A 357 10.93 -13.44 -0.05
C GLN A 357 11.05 -12.06 -0.70
N SER A 358 10.80 -11.96 -1.99
CA SER A 358 10.82 -10.70 -2.72
C SER A 358 9.74 -9.71 -2.25
N ASN A 359 8.60 -10.23 -1.78
CA ASN A 359 7.50 -9.44 -1.24
C ASN A 359 7.68 -9.06 0.24
N THR A 360 8.48 -9.81 1.00
CA THR A 360 8.57 -9.72 2.47
C THR A 360 8.73 -8.31 3.01
N LEU A 361 9.56 -7.49 2.36
CA LEU A 361 9.88 -6.12 2.77
C LEU A 361 9.47 -5.06 1.73
N LEU A 362 8.66 -5.44 0.74
CA LEU A 362 7.88 -4.49 -0.05
C LEU A 362 6.63 -4.06 0.75
N LEU A 363 5.84 -3.12 0.22
CA LEU A 363 4.77 -2.51 1.04
C LEU A 363 3.61 -3.41 1.38
N ALA A 364 3.21 -4.32 0.49
CA ALA A 364 2.10 -5.23 0.70
C ALA A 364 2.49 -6.66 0.34
N MET A 365 1.80 -7.63 0.95
CA MET A 365 1.89 -9.05 0.59
C MET A 365 0.49 -9.55 0.29
N GLN A 366 0.31 -10.19 -0.86
CA GLN A 366 -0.97 -10.80 -1.27
C GLN A 366 -0.70 -12.25 -1.65
N PHE A 367 -1.40 -13.21 -1.04
CA PHE A 367 -1.29 -14.62 -1.39
C PHE A 367 -2.47 -15.04 -2.25
N SER A 368 -2.19 -15.74 -3.35
CA SER A 368 -3.22 -16.38 -4.19
C SER A 368 -3.20 -17.90 -4.15
N TYR A 369 -2.14 -18.46 -3.58
CA TYR A 369 -2.02 -19.87 -3.24
C TYR A 369 -1.66 -20.00 -1.76
N PRO A 370 -2.21 -20.98 -1.04
CA PRO A 370 -1.77 -21.25 0.33
C PRO A 370 -0.37 -21.89 0.36
N PRO A 371 0.51 -21.52 1.30
CA PRO A 371 1.79 -22.22 1.50
C PRO A 371 1.63 -23.66 2.01
N TRP A 372 0.44 -24.07 2.43
CA TRP A 372 0.07 -25.44 2.79
C TRP A 372 -0.66 -26.20 1.67
N HIS A 373 -0.55 -25.73 0.42
CA HIS A 373 -1.14 -26.43 -0.73
C HIS A 373 -0.60 -27.87 -0.83
N SER A 374 -1.46 -28.83 -1.21
CA SER A 374 -1.12 -30.26 -1.23
C SER A 374 0.02 -30.66 -2.18
N LYS A 375 0.36 -29.78 -3.13
CA LYS A 375 1.48 -29.92 -4.08
C LYS A 375 2.80 -29.41 -3.55
N TYR A 376 2.76 -28.60 -2.50
CA TYR A 376 3.96 -28.20 -1.78
C TYR A 376 4.28 -29.31 -0.77
N GLY A 377 5.40 -29.97 -1.00
CA GLY A 377 6.10 -30.74 0.01
C GLY A 377 6.95 -29.81 0.88
N GLY A 378 7.85 -30.43 1.64
CA GLY A 378 8.93 -29.72 2.30
C GLY A 378 8.53 -28.58 3.25
N ASP A 379 9.53 -27.82 3.66
CA ASP A 379 9.46 -26.79 4.69
C ASP A 379 8.78 -25.48 4.20
N VAL A 380 8.03 -25.49 3.09
CA VAL A 380 7.48 -24.29 2.42
C VAL A 380 6.72 -23.41 3.42
N LEU A 381 5.78 -23.98 4.16
CA LEU A 381 5.01 -23.26 5.19
C LEU A 381 5.92 -22.59 6.23
N ASN A 382 6.95 -23.29 6.71
CA ASN A 382 7.85 -22.76 7.72
C ASN A 382 8.76 -21.67 7.16
N ILE A 383 9.21 -21.79 5.90
CA ILE A 383 9.99 -20.75 5.21
C ILE A 383 9.14 -19.49 4.98
N VAL A 384 7.87 -19.64 4.60
CA VAL A 384 6.94 -18.52 4.50
C VAL A 384 6.71 -17.87 5.87
N LYS A 385 6.55 -18.67 6.94
CA LYS A 385 6.47 -18.16 8.32
C LYS A 385 7.72 -17.38 8.74
N LYS A 386 8.92 -17.86 8.41
CA LYS A 386 10.18 -17.11 8.63
C LYS A 386 10.17 -15.75 7.93
N SER A 387 9.67 -15.69 6.69
CA SER A 387 9.51 -14.43 5.94
C SER A 387 8.52 -13.49 6.64
N LEU A 388 7.38 -13.99 7.10
CA LEU A 388 6.39 -13.18 7.81
C LEU A 388 6.89 -12.68 9.18
N GLU A 389 7.66 -13.47 9.91
CA GLU A 389 8.30 -13.02 11.15
C GLU A 389 9.38 -11.96 10.89
N LEU A 390 10.15 -12.08 9.80
CA LEU A 390 11.08 -11.03 9.38
C LEU A 390 10.33 -9.74 9.04
N ARG A 391 9.22 -9.81 8.30
CA ARG A 391 8.38 -8.64 8.02
C ARG A 391 7.87 -8.00 9.30
N LYS A 392 7.37 -8.81 10.24
CA LYS A 392 6.87 -8.34 11.55
C LYS A 392 7.95 -7.61 12.35
N LYS A 393 9.20 -8.10 12.33
CA LYS A 393 10.37 -7.43 12.93
C LYS A 393 10.60 -6.04 12.36
N TRP A 394 10.42 -5.88 11.04
CA TRP A 394 10.64 -4.61 10.32
C TRP A 394 9.40 -3.73 10.19
N MET A 395 8.24 -4.16 10.68
CA MET A 395 6.96 -3.48 10.44
C MET A 395 6.93 -2.06 10.98
N HIS A 396 7.52 -1.82 12.14
CA HIS A 396 7.62 -0.46 12.70
C HIS A 396 8.37 0.48 11.75
N TYR A 397 9.47 0.02 11.17
CA TYR A 397 10.28 0.80 10.23
C TYR A 397 9.54 1.03 8.90
N LEU A 398 8.80 0.02 8.39
CA LEU A 398 7.94 0.17 7.22
C LEU A 398 6.86 1.24 7.46
N ILE A 399 6.13 1.17 8.57
CA ILE A 399 5.08 2.14 8.92
C ILE A 399 5.66 3.55 9.12
N LYS A 400 6.83 3.66 9.77
CA LYS A 400 7.54 4.94 9.90
C LYS A 400 7.84 5.55 8.54
N ASN A 401 8.40 4.77 7.62
CA ASN A 401 8.71 5.26 6.27
C ASN A 401 7.45 5.58 5.47
N VAL A 402 6.36 4.83 5.63
CA VAL A 402 5.07 5.14 4.99
C VAL A 402 4.55 6.52 5.43
N ARG A 403 4.62 6.84 6.73
CA ARG A 403 4.23 8.16 7.25
C ARG A 403 5.15 9.26 6.74
N LYS A 404 6.47 9.03 6.85
CA LYS A 404 7.50 9.96 6.34
C LYS A 404 7.37 10.22 4.84
N SER A 405 6.92 9.24 4.06
CA SER A 405 6.71 9.38 2.62
C SER A 405 5.61 10.38 2.26
N VAL A 406 4.59 10.52 3.11
CA VAL A 406 3.54 11.54 2.94
C VAL A 406 4.08 12.92 3.31
N GLU A 407 4.84 13.02 4.40
CA GLU A 407 5.39 14.28 4.92
C GLU A 407 6.49 14.85 4.01
N ASP A 408 7.46 14.01 3.64
CA ASP A 408 8.68 14.39 2.92
C ASP A 408 8.57 14.20 1.41
N LYS A 409 7.45 13.64 0.91
CA LYS A 409 7.21 13.34 -0.52
C LYS A 409 8.35 12.52 -1.13
N VAL A 410 8.73 11.46 -0.45
CA VAL A 410 9.75 10.50 -0.90
C VAL A 410 9.18 9.10 -0.95
N PRO A 411 9.62 8.24 -1.88
CA PRO A 411 9.16 6.87 -1.91
C PRO A 411 9.65 6.07 -0.70
N VAL A 412 8.87 5.06 -0.29
CA VAL A 412 9.28 4.08 0.72
C VAL A 412 10.32 3.11 0.16
N ILE A 413 10.03 2.57 -1.03
CA ILE A 413 10.88 1.62 -1.74
C ILE A 413 11.72 2.38 -2.76
N ARG A 414 13.03 2.27 -2.67
CA ARG A 414 13.97 3.11 -3.41
C ARG A 414 14.99 2.28 -4.18
N PRO A 415 15.41 2.72 -5.37
CA PRO A 415 16.53 2.10 -6.08
C PRO A 415 17.83 2.37 -5.33
N MET A 416 18.85 1.57 -5.58
CA MET A 416 20.15 1.74 -4.92
C MET A 416 20.79 3.08 -5.21
N TRP A 417 20.56 3.64 -6.41
CA TRP A 417 21.08 4.94 -6.77
C TRP A 417 20.52 6.10 -5.92
N TRP A 418 19.42 5.87 -5.19
CA TRP A 418 18.90 6.85 -4.24
C TRP A 418 19.88 7.16 -3.10
N ALA A 419 20.84 6.27 -2.83
CA ALA A 419 21.87 6.44 -1.81
C ALA A 419 23.29 6.58 -2.38
N SER A 420 23.51 6.36 -3.69
CA SER A 420 24.82 6.48 -4.34
C SER A 420 24.67 6.71 -5.84
N ASP A 421 25.31 7.73 -6.39
CA ASP A 421 25.26 8.01 -7.83
C ASP A 421 26.34 7.25 -8.65
N ASP A 422 26.95 6.20 -8.08
CA ASP A 422 27.96 5.42 -8.78
C ASP A 422 27.38 4.49 -9.87
N ASN A 423 28.25 4.09 -10.82
CA ASN A 423 27.86 3.28 -11.96
C ASN A 423 27.25 1.92 -11.60
N GLU A 424 27.63 1.32 -10.47
CA GLU A 424 27.07 0.03 -10.06
C GLU A 424 25.64 0.22 -9.56
N ALA A 425 25.43 1.18 -8.65
CA ALA A 425 24.14 1.53 -8.09
C ALA A 425 23.09 1.90 -9.15
N LEU A 426 23.50 2.55 -10.24
CA LEU A 426 22.63 2.91 -11.37
C LEU A 426 22.08 1.70 -12.15
N THR A 427 22.75 0.54 -12.07
CA THR A 427 22.39 -0.66 -12.86
C THR A 427 21.63 -1.72 -12.07
N ILE A 428 21.52 -1.57 -10.76
CA ILE A 428 20.89 -2.57 -9.89
C ILE A 428 19.37 -2.52 -10.02
N ASP A 429 18.79 -3.60 -10.51
CA ASP A 429 17.35 -3.81 -10.68
C ASP A 429 16.79 -4.98 -9.87
N ASP A 430 17.64 -5.68 -9.10
CA ASP A 430 17.31 -6.89 -8.34
C ASP A 430 17.52 -6.75 -6.81
N GLN A 431 17.75 -5.53 -6.34
CA GLN A 431 17.89 -5.15 -4.93
C GLN A 431 17.28 -3.76 -4.73
N PHE A 432 16.73 -3.52 -3.55
CA PHE A 432 16.09 -2.23 -3.22
C PHE A 432 16.41 -1.79 -1.80
N MET A 433 16.22 -0.50 -1.56
CA MET A 433 16.20 0.09 -0.24
C MET A 433 14.76 0.28 0.26
N VAL A 434 14.56 0.06 1.56
CA VAL A 434 13.40 0.55 2.30
C VAL A 434 13.88 1.75 3.11
N GLY A 435 13.30 2.93 2.87
CA GLY A 435 13.79 4.16 3.47
C GLY A 435 15.26 4.40 3.15
N SER A 436 16.03 4.88 4.13
CA SER A 436 17.46 5.15 3.96
C SER A 436 18.36 4.08 4.60
N ASP A 437 17.79 3.15 5.37
CA ASP A 437 18.55 2.37 6.35
C ASP A 437 18.44 0.85 6.17
N LEU A 438 17.65 0.34 5.22
CA LEU A 438 17.46 -1.09 5.02
C LEU A 438 17.64 -1.46 3.56
N VAL A 439 18.62 -2.32 3.28
CA VAL A 439 18.87 -2.93 1.97
C VAL A 439 18.29 -4.34 1.95
N VAL A 440 17.59 -4.69 0.88
CA VAL A 440 16.97 -6.00 0.67
C VAL A 440 17.32 -6.54 -0.71
N ALA A 441 17.88 -7.74 -0.76
CA ALA A 441 18.43 -8.34 -1.97
C ALA A 441 17.90 -9.79 -2.15
N PRO A 442 16.66 -9.99 -2.61
CA PRO A 442 16.06 -11.31 -2.76
C PRO A 442 16.61 -12.09 -3.95
N VAL A 443 16.63 -13.42 -3.91
CA VAL A 443 17.01 -14.22 -5.10
C VAL A 443 15.86 -14.24 -6.10
N ILE A 444 16.13 -13.88 -7.36
CA ILE A 444 15.13 -13.80 -8.44
C ILE A 444 15.43 -14.73 -9.63
N LYS A 445 16.31 -15.72 -9.47
CA LYS A 445 16.64 -16.72 -10.49
C LYS A 445 16.56 -18.13 -9.90
N SER A 446 16.05 -19.06 -10.70
CA SER A 446 15.91 -20.48 -10.33
C SER A 446 17.25 -21.11 -9.96
N GLY A 447 17.27 -21.94 -8.91
CA GLY A 447 18.43 -22.69 -8.45
C GLY A 447 19.53 -21.86 -7.78
N GLN A 448 19.37 -20.53 -7.71
CA GLN A 448 20.40 -19.64 -7.18
C GLN A 448 20.44 -19.72 -5.64
N LYS A 449 21.63 -20.04 -5.10
CA LYS A 449 21.88 -20.21 -3.66
C LYS A 449 22.86 -19.19 -3.08
N THR A 450 23.45 -18.35 -3.92
CA THR A 450 24.31 -17.23 -3.55
C THR A 450 24.00 -16.05 -4.46
N ARG A 451 24.24 -14.81 -4.01
CA ARG A 451 24.14 -13.63 -4.87
C ARG A 451 25.10 -12.53 -4.46
N ASN A 452 25.33 -11.58 -5.35
CA ASN A 452 26.03 -10.35 -4.99
C ASN A 452 25.06 -9.40 -4.27
N VAL A 453 25.58 -8.68 -3.28
CA VAL A 453 24.84 -7.65 -2.53
C VAL A 453 25.69 -6.38 -2.50
N TYR A 454 25.19 -5.32 -3.11
CA TYR A 454 25.84 -4.01 -3.09
C TYR A 454 25.40 -3.25 -1.84
N LEU A 455 26.33 -2.62 -1.13
CA LEU A 455 26.04 -1.78 0.02
C LEU A 455 26.63 -0.39 -0.26
N PRO A 456 25.82 0.68 -0.25
CA PRO A 456 26.31 2.04 -0.46
C PRO A 456 27.10 2.51 0.77
N GLU A 457 27.59 3.75 0.73
CA GLU A 457 28.32 4.34 1.85
C GLU A 457 27.57 4.23 3.19
N GLY A 458 28.31 3.82 4.23
CA GLY A 458 27.80 3.63 5.60
C GLY A 458 28.26 2.32 6.23
N ASN A 459 27.89 2.11 7.50
CA ASN A 459 28.12 0.86 8.20
C ASN A 459 26.84 0.01 8.21
N TRP A 460 26.92 -1.19 7.67
CA TRP A 460 25.76 -2.06 7.43
C TRP A 460 25.88 -3.35 8.22
N ARG A 461 24.94 -3.59 9.13
CA ARG A 461 24.84 -4.85 9.86
C ARG A 461 24.12 -5.88 9.02
N ASN A 462 24.69 -7.08 8.96
CA ASN A 462 24.06 -8.22 8.30
C ASN A 462 22.84 -8.68 9.12
N GLY A 463 21.65 -8.64 8.51
CA GLY A 463 20.41 -9.00 9.16
C GLY A 463 20.28 -10.50 9.48
N ASN A 464 21.01 -11.35 8.75
CA ASN A 464 21.07 -12.80 8.96
C ASN A 464 22.24 -13.22 9.87
N ASN A 465 23.21 -12.34 10.10
CA ASN A 465 24.30 -12.54 11.06
C ASN A 465 24.63 -11.21 11.75
N VAL A 466 23.91 -10.91 12.83
CA VAL A 466 24.00 -9.60 13.49
C VAL A 466 25.38 -9.28 14.09
N SER A 467 26.29 -10.25 14.20
CA SER A 467 27.67 -10.01 14.64
C SER A 467 28.54 -9.36 13.55
N GLU A 468 28.10 -9.42 12.29
CA GLU A 468 28.83 -8.92 11.13
C GLU A 468 28.37 -7.51 10.76
N VAL A 469 29.34 -6.61 10.65
CA VAL A 469 29.15 -5.25 10.14
C VAL A 469 30.09 -5.05 8.96
N VAL A 470 29.54 -4.61 7.84
CA VAL A 470 30.24 -4.38 6.59
C VAL A 470 30.25 -2.88 6.32
N LYS A 471 31.43 -2.33 6.04
CA LYS A 471 31.58 -0.93 5.65
C LYS A 471 31.43 -0.79 4.13
N GLY A 472 30.48 0.02 3.69
CA GLY A 472 30.34 0.40 2.29
C GLY A 472 31.10 1.69 1.95
N PRO A 473 31.16 2.09 0.66
CA PRO A 473 30.56 1.40 -0.48
C PRO A 473 31.33 0.13 -0.85
N THR A 474 30.62 -0.99 -1.02
CA THR A 474 31.22 -2.28 -1.41
C THR A 474 30.19 -3.26 -1.95
N THR A 475 30.64 -4.24 -2.75
CA THR A 475 29.80 -5.37 -3.18
C THR A 475 30.29 -6.65 -2.53
N ILE A 476 29.46 -7.22 -1.66
CA ILE A 476 29.67 -8.54 -1.09
C ILE A 476 29.42 -9.56 -2.20
N LYS A 477 30.47 -10.28 -2.59
CA LYS A 477 30.38 -11.33 -3.61
C LYS A 477 29.90 -12.64 -3.00
N ASP A 478 29.08 -13.37 -3.75
CA ASP A 478 28.66 -14.73 -3.42
C ASP A 478 28.02 -14.89 -2.03
N TYR A 479 27.26 -13.89 -1.57
CA TYR A 479 26.57 -13.92 -0.27
C TYR A 479 25.62 -15.14 -0.18
N PRO A 480 25.76 -16.02 0.83
CA PRO A 480 24.91 -17.20 1.00
C PRO A 480 23.43 -16.86 1.10
N SER A 481 22.64 -17.43 0.20
CA SER A 481 21.20 -17.19 0.08
C SER A 481 20.45 -18.52 -0.14
N PRO A 482 20.53 -19.50 0.79
CA PRO A 482 19.69 -20.70 0.72
C PRO A 482 18.19 -20.36 0.76
N LEU A 483 17.32 -21.35 0.54
CA LEU A 483 15.88 -21.13 0.41
C LEU A 483 15.23 -20.46 1.62
N ASP A 484 15.80 -20.56 2.82
CA ASP A 484 15.25 -19.98 4.05
C ASP A 484 15.91 -18.66 4.47
N VAL A 485 16.78 -18.10 3.63
CA VAL A 485 17.51 -16.85 3.89
C VAL A 485 17.17 -15.80 2.83
N LEU A 486 16.67 -14.65 3.30
CA LEU A 486 16.54 -13.41 2.53
C LEU A 486 17.72 -12.48 2.89
N PRO A 487 18.67 -12.21 1.97
CA PRO A 487 19.72 -11.24 2.20
C PRO A 487 19.14 -9.86 2.49
N HIS A 488 19.47 -9.31 3.66
CA HIS A 488 19.09 -7.96 4.06
C HIS A 488 20.12 -7.38 5.04
N PHE A 489 20.33 -6.08 4.95
CA PHE A 489 21.33 -5.36 5.73
C PHE A 489 20.75 -4.05 6.22
N TYR A 490 21.11 -3.64 7.44
CA TYR A 490 20.61 -2.39 8.00
C TYR A 490 21.72 -1.50 8.53
N ARG A 491 21.54 -0.20 8.33
CA ARG A 491 22.51 0.83 8.68
C ARG A 491 22.64 0.95 10.20
N THR A 492 23.86 1.03 10.72
CA THR A 492 24.13 1.10 12.18
C THR A 492 24.49 2.50 12.69
N ASP A 493 24.79 3.43 11.79
CA ASP A 493 25.21 4.80 12.09
C ASP A 493 24.09 5.83 11.88
N SER A 494 22.83 5.41 11.72
CA SER A 494 21.71 6.34 11.60
C SER A 494 21.07 6.69 12.96
N ASP A 495 21.02 8.00 13.23
CA ASP A 495 20.26 8.59 14.35
C ASP A 495 18.74 8.37 14.19
N ASP A 496 18.30 8.06 12.96
CA ASP A 496 16.91 7.80 12.59
C ASP A 496 16.50 6.33 12.76
N SER A 497 17.37 5.50 13.35
CA SER A 497 17.04 4.13 13.78
C SER A 497 15.98 4.07 14.87
N GLY A 498 15.50 5.22 15.39
CA GLY A 498 14.20 5.44 16.03
C GLY A 498 13.49 4.18 16.52
N ASN A 499 14.08 3.58 17.56
CA ASN A 499 13.77 2.34 18.29
C ASN A 499 14.83 1.24 18.15
N GLY A 500 15.63 1.16 19.23
CA GLY A 500 16.73 0.25 19.52
C GLY A 500 16.64 -1.16 18.94
N ASP A 501 17.82 -1.70 18.65
CA ASP A 501 18.13 -3.07 18.28
C ASP A 501 16.91 -3.89 17.78
N PRO A 502 16.78 -4.10 16.46
CA PRO A 502 15.68 -4.90 15.91
C PRO A 502 15.71 -6.37 16.39
N SER A 503 16.75 -6.82 17.13
CA SER A 503 16.73 -8.09 17.89
C SER A 503 15.74 -8.11 19.07
N ILE A 504 15.27 -6.94 19.52
CA ILE A 504 14.31 -6.81 20.60
C ILE A 504 12.91 -7.12 20.06
N ASP A 505 12.43 -8.31 20.43
CA ASP A 505 11.05 -8.74 20.22
C ASP A 505 10.07 -7.85 21.01
N TRP A 506 9.49 -6.85 20.33
CA TRP A 506 8.50 -5.95 20.90
C TRP A 506 7.23 -6.66 21.38
N SER A 507 6.94 -7.88 20.89
CA SER A 507 5.84 -8.68 21.41
C SER A 507 6.12 -9.20 22.82
N LYS A 508 7.38 -9.52 23.16
CA LYS A 508 7.81 -9.81 24.54
C LYS A 508 7.71 -8.59 25.43
N LYS A 509 8.02 -7.39 24.93
CA LYS A 509 7.86 -6.14 25.69
C LYS A 509 6.39 -5.85 25.97
N HIS A 510 5.50 -6.05 24.99
CA HIS A 510 4.05 -5.90 25.14
C HIS A 510 3.44 -6.96 26.07
N LEU A 511 3.92 -8.22 26.02
CA LEU A 511 3.59 -9.25 27.00
C LEU A 511 4.08 -8.88 28.40
N LYS A 512 5.30 -8.35 28.54
CA LYS A 512 5.86 -7.90 29.83
C LYS A 512 5.03 -6.76 30.42
N VAL A 513 4.60 -5.82 29.59
CA VAL A 513 3.68 -4.75 30.00
C VAL A 513 2.33 -5.32 30.43
N LYS A 514 1.77 -6.31 29.71
CA LYS A 514 0.53 -7.00 30.10
C LYS A 514 0.68 -7.82 31.39
N GLU A 515 1.80 -8.52 31.59
CA GLU A 515 2.13 -9.22 32.85
C GLU A 515 2.24 -8.22 34.01
N LEU A 516 2.91 -7.10 33.81
CA LEU A 516 3.06 -6.04 34.82
C LEU A 516 1.72 -5.39 35.16
N ILE A 517 0.85 -5.15 34.16
CA ILE A 517 -0.52 -4.68 34.38
C ILE A 517 -1.35 -5.73 35.12
N GLY A 518 -1.19 -7.01 34.78
CA GLY A 518 -1.87 -8.13 35.45
C GLY A 518 -1.40 -8.38 36.88
N ALA A 519 -0.22 -7.87 37.27
CA ALA A 519 0.33 -7.95 38.61
C ALA A 519 -0.07 -6.77 39.52
N LEU A 520 -0.83 -5.79 39.01
CA LEU A 520 -1.36 -4.69 39.81
C LEU A 520 -2.57 -5.16 40.65
N PRO A 521 -2.86 -4.53 41.81
CA PRO A 521 -4.09 -4.80 42.55
C PRO A 521 -5.33 -4.51 41.71
N GLN A 522 -6.40 -5.30 41.82
CA GLN A 522 -7.60 -5.24 40.97
C GLN A 522 -8.24 -3.85 40.81
N GLN A 523 -8.05 -2.96 41.80
CA GLN A 523 -8.53 -1.57 41.81
C GLN A 523 -7.73 -0.62 40.91
N GLN A 524 -6.56 -1.06 40.40
CA GLN A 524 -5.67 -0.31 39.51
C GLN A 524 -5.63 -0.89 38.08
N HIS A 525 -6.44 -1.90 37.80
CA HIS A 525 -6.59 -2.38 36.42
C HIS A 525 -7.38 -1.34 35.61
N PRO A 526 -6.89 -0.93 34.42
CA PRO A 526 -7.71 -0.13 33.53
C PRO A 526 -8.94 -0.95 33.10
N HIS A 527 -10.14 -0.42 33.33
CA HIS A 527 -11.38 -1.08 32.93
C HIS A 527 -11.41 -1.30 31.41
N PRO A 528 -11.93 -2.46 30.93
CA PRO A 528 -12.07 -2.70 29.51
C PRO A 528 -13.11 -1.73 28.91
N PRO A 529 -12.91 -1.23 27.67
CA PRO A 529 -13.89 -0.38 27.03
C PRO A 529 -15.17 -1.19 26.79
N LEU A 530 -16.30 -0.69 27.31
CA LEU A 530 -17.62 -1.13 26.88
C LEU A 530 -17.82 -0.79 25.40
N HIS A 531 -18.29 -1.77 24.63
CA HIS A 531 -18.58 -1.66 23.20
C HIS A 531 -19.67 -0.60 22.88
N ASN A 532 -19.43 0.18 21.81
CA ASN A 532 -20.25 1.04 20.91
C ASN A 532 -21.80 1.03 21.05
N PRO A 533 -22.58 2.08 20.62
CA PRO A 533 -22.41 2.77 19.33
C PRO A 533 -22.84 4.27 19.19
N SER A 534 -22.40 4.89 18.08
CA SER A 534 -23.03 6.03 17.37
C SER A 534 -23.03 7.42 18.03
N ILE A 535 -22.25 8.36 17.48
CA ILE A 535 -22.58 9.80 17.57
C ILE A 535 -22.47 10.44 16.18
N ARG A 536 -23.63 10.81 15.64
CA ARG A 536 -23.81 11.75 14.54
C ARG A 536 -23.24 13.11 14.98
N ILE A 537 -22.49 13.78 14.13
CA ILE A 537 -22.18 15.21 14.28
C ILE A 537 -23.35 15.99 13.64
N PRO A 538 -24.16 16.75 14.39
CA PRO A 538 -25.03 17.74 13.78
C PRO A 538 -24.19 18.98 13.45
N SER A 539 -24.39 19.46 12.23
CA SER A 539 -23.93 20.75 11.75
C SER A 539 -24.50 21.92 12.57
N THR A 540 -23.73 23.01 12.64
CA THR A 540 -24.09 24.40 12.97
C THR A 540 -24.41 24.78 14.43
N GLN A 541 -23.53 25.60 15.03
CA GLN A 541 -23.87 26.93 15.56
C GLN A 541 -22.58 27.75 15.74
N ILE A 542 -22.29 28.63 14.77
CA ILE A 542 -21.34 29.74 14.94
C ILE A 542 -22.17 30.90 15.50
N GLN A 543 -21.96 31.28 16.76
CA GLN A 543 -22.37 32.59 17.26
C GLN A 543 -21.16 33.51 17.24
N GLN A 544 -21.23 34.56 16.41
CA GLN A 544 -20.36 35.72 16.52
C GLN A 544 -20.71 36.49 17.81
N THR A 545 -19.70 36.78 18.63
CA THR A 545 -19.78 37.87 19.61
C THR A 545 -18.62 38.85 19.37
N ASN A 546 -18.98 40.13 19.35
CA ASN A 546 -18.08 41.27 19.18
C ASN A 546 -17.31 41.52 20.48
N SER A 547 -16.04 41.11 20.54
CA SER A 547 -14.95 41.82 21.22
C SER A 547 -13.66 40.98 21.08
N GLY A 548 -12.60 41.60 20.56
CA GLY A 548 -11.32 40.95 20.36
C GLY A 548 -10.68 40.55 21.70
N ASN A 549 -10.70 39.25 21.97
CA ASN A 549 -9.70 38.44 22.68
C ASN A 549 -10.34 37.08 22.96
N VAL A 550 -10.00 36.06 22.16
CA VAL A 550 -10.38 34.67 22.45
C VAL A 550 -9.32 34.10 23.39
N ILE A 551 -9.66 34.00 24.68
CA ILE A 551 -8.96 33.08 25.58
C ILE A 551 -9.51 31.69 25.26
N PRO A 552 -8.69 30.69 24.93
CA PRO A 552 -9.19 29.33 24.75
C PRO A 552 -9.81 28.87 26.07
N GLU A 553 -11.12 28.63 26.10
CA GLU A 553 -11.73 27.85 27.18
C GLU A 553 -11.19 26.43 27.05
N PHE A 554 -10.26 26.06 27.94
CA PHE A 554 -9.87 24.68 28.12
C PHE A 554 -11.09 23.90 28.60
N PHE A 555 -11.63 23.05 27.72
CA PHE A 555 -12.63 22.07 28.12
C PHE A 555 -12.05 21.23 29.28
N PRO A 556 -12.82 21.00 30.36
CA PRO A 556 -12.37 20.08 31.38
C PRO A 556 -12.10 18.71 30.74
N PRO A 557 -10.96 18.06 31.05
CA PRO A 557 -10.63 16.76 30.48
C PRO A 557 -11.81 15.81 30.71
N ASN A 558 -12.22 15.10 29.66
CA ASN A 558 -13.27 14.10 29.79
C ASN A 558 -12.82 13.02 30.80
N GLU A 559 -13.76 12.25 31.34
CA GLU A 559 -13.48 11.25 32.38
C GLU A 559 -12.36 10.25 31.98
N LYS A 560 -12.19 10.01 30.67
CA LYS A 560 -11.12 9.18 30.13
C LYS A 560 -9.76 9.88 30.23
N ASP A 561 -9.66 11.15 29.90
CA ASP A 561 -8.43 11.94 30.01
C ASP A 561 -8.03 12.12 31.49
N GLN A 562 -8.99 12.30 32.40
CA GLN A 562 -8.74 12.31 33.84
C GLN A 562 -8.17 10.99 34.34
N LYS A 563 -8.76 9.85 33.94
CA LYS A 563 -8.25 8.51 34.33
C LYS A 563 -6.89 8.20 33.73
N ILE A 564 -6.58 8.69 32.53
CA ILE A 564 -5.24 8.57 31.93
C ILE A 564 -4.23 9.38 32.73
N VAL A 565 -4.57 10.61 33.11
CA VAL A 565 -3.73 11.49 33.92
C VAL A 565 -3.48 10.86 35.31
N GLU A 566 -4.53 10.38 35.98
CA GLU A 566 -4.42 9.66 37.26
C GLU A 566 -3.54 8.40 37.15
N PHE A 567 -3.71 7.61 36.09
CA PHE A 567 -2.88 6.43 35.83
C PHE A 567 -1.41 6.80 35.63
N VAL A 568 -1.12 7.80 34.79
CA VAL A 568 0.25 8.29 34.55
C VAL A 568 0.86 8.81 35.86
N HIS A 569 0.11 9.55 36.67
CA HIS A 569 0.58 10.04 37.98
C HIS A 569 0.81 8.93 39.01
N SER A 570 0.13 7.78 38.88
CA SER A 570 0.33 6.62 39.75
C SER A 570 1.62 5.84 39.47
N LEU A 571 2.26 6.07 38.30
CA LEU A 571 3.49 5.38 37.91
C LEU A 571 4.72 5.87 38.70
N PRO A 572 5.70 5.00 38.99
CA PRO A 572 7.04 5.39 39.43
C PRO A 572 7.69 6.42 38.48
N LEU A 573 8.49 7.34 39.03
CA LEU A 573 9.11 8.45 38.27
C LEU A 573 9.90 7.97 37.03
N GLU A 574 10.60 6.85 37.16
CA GLU A 574 11.39 6.26 36.08
C GLU A 574 10.53 5.71 34.93
N LEU A 575 9.28 5.29 35.21
CA LEU A 575 8.33 4.85 34.19
C LEU A 575 7.60 6.01 33.52
N ARG A 576 7.30 7.09 34.28
CA ARG A 576 6.74 8.32 33.71
C ARG A 576 7.67 8.97 32.69
N LYS A 577 8.99 8.91 32.93
CA LYS A 577 10.02 9.37 31.98
C LYS A 577 9.96 8.65 30.63
N LEU A 578 9.58 7.37 30.62
CA LEU A 578 9.57 6.51 29.43
C LEU A 578 8.29 6.61 28.60
N THR A 579 7.20 7.13 29.17
CA THR A 579 5.91 7.28 28.49
C THR A 579 5.63 8.71 28.03
N ARG A 580 6.65 9.59 28.08
CA ARG A 580 6.48 11.00 27.74
C ARG A 580 6.19 11.21 26.25
N PRO A 581 5.26 12.12 25.91
CA PRO A 581 5.33 12.78 24.62
C PRO A 581 6.68 13.52 24.53
N PRO A 582 7.34 13.54 23.37
CA PRO A 582 8.51 14.39 23.19
C PRO A 582 8.14 15.84 23.53
N LEU A 583 9.10 16.61 24.06
CA LEU A 583 8.91 18.05 24.17
C LEU A 583 8.51 18.57 22.77
N PRO A 584 7.57 19.53 22.66
CA PRO A 584 7.18 20.05 21.36
C PRO A 584 8.41 20.43 20.54
N PRO A 585 8.41 20.26 19.20
CA PRO A 585 9.59 20.48 18.36
C PRO A 585 10.29 21.82 18.59
N ALA A 586 9.53 22.84 19.00
CA ALA A 586 10.04 24.17 19.32
C ALA A 586 11.00 24.21 20.53
N PHE A 587 10.97 23.22 21.42
CA PHE A 587 11.87 23.07 22.58
C PHE A 587 13.12 22.21 22.26
N GLU A 588 13.19 21.57 21.09
CA GLU A 588 14.34 20.74 20.69
C GLU A 588 15.62 21.56 20.48
N LYS A 589 15.50 22.87 20.23
CA LYS A 589 16.65 23.77 20.03
C LYS A 589 17.27 24.29 21.34
N LEU A 590 16.69 23.94 22.49
CA LEU A 590 17.21 24.32 23.82
C LEU A 590 18.37 23.41 24.24
N ASN A 591 19.24 23.95 25.09
CA ASN A 591 20.33 23.16 25.66
C ASN A 591 19.81 22.10 26.65
N PHE A 592 20.65 21.08 26.92
CA PHE A 592 20.29 19.94 27.75
C PHE A 592 19.84 20.34 29.17
N GLU A 593 20.57 21.25 29.82
CA GLU A 593 20.28 21.69 31.19
C GLU A 593 18.92 22.40 31.30
N THR A 594 18.55 23.18 30.28
CA THR A 594 17.25 23.88 30.22
C THR A 594 16.11 22.89 29.97
N LYS A 595 16.30 21.93 29.06
CA LYS A 595 15.34 20.85 28.82
C LYS A 595 15.09 20.02 30.08
N GLU A 596 16.13 19.73 30.84
CA GLU A 596 16.02 18.98 32.09
C GLU A 596 15.26 19.77 33.18
N LYS A 597 15.55 21.07 33.34
CA LYS A 597 14.81 21.95 34.27
C LYS A 597 13.32 22.08 33.92
N ILE A 598 13.02 22.28 32.64
CA ILE A 598 11.64 22.36 32.14
C ILE A 598 10.94 21.00 32.32
N SER A 599 11.64 19.90 32.00
CA SER A 599 11.11 18.55 32.19
C SER A 599 10.76 18.29 33.65
N ASN A 600 11.69 18.53 34.58
CA ASN A 600 11.49 18.25 36.00
C ASN A 600 10.32 19.06 36.59
N LEU A 601 10.05 20.25 36.06
CA LEU A 601 8.88 21.05 36.42
C LEU A 601 7.56 20.40 35.98
N PHE A 602 7.52 19.80 34.79
CA PHE A 602 6.34 19.06 34.32
C PHE A 602 6.14 17.73 35.06
N ASP A 603 7.19 17.19 35.68
CA ASP A 603 7.15 15.97 36.50
C ASP A 603 6.74 16.20 37.96
N ASP A 604 6.75 17.45 38.42
CA ASP A 604 6.36 17.80 39.78
C ASP A 604 4.83 17.75 39.91
N ILE A 605 4.38 16.64 40.49
CA ILE A 605 2.97 16.33 40.74
C ILE A 605 2.41 17.08 41.96
N THR A 606 3.26 17.78 42.71
CA THR A 606 2.82 18.62 43.83
C THR A 606 2.36 20.00 43.39
N LEU A 607 2.60 20.35 42.11
CA LEU A 607 2.23 21.64 41.53
C LEU A 607 0.92 21.54 40.75
N ASP A 608 0.01 22.48 41.02
CA ASP A 608 -1.13 22.73 40.14
C ASP A 608 -0.70 23.44 38.84
N ASP A 609 -1.59 23.50 37.84
CA ASP A 609 -1.26 24.09 36.54
C ASP A 609 -0.83 25.56 36.62
N LYS A 610 -1.40 26.32 37.55
CA LYS A 610 -1.07 27.73 37.76
C LYS A 610 0.32 27.89 38.39
N GLN A 611 0.66 27.04 39.35
CA GLN A 611 1.99 26.96 39.97
C GLN A 611 3.04 26.50 38.96
N ARG A 612 2.71 25.50 38.15
CA ARG A 612 3.57 24.99 37.09
C ARG A 612 3.85 26.06 36.03
N GLN A 613 2.82 26.78 35.58
CA GLN A 613 2.97 27.89 34.63
C GLN A 613 3.82 29.03 35.21
N ASN A 614 3.61 29.41 36.48
CA ASN A 614 4.40 30.45 37.13
C ASN A 614 5.88 30.04 37.27
N ASN A 615 6.14 28.80 37.65
CA ASN A 615 7.50 28.29 37.79
C ASN A 615 8.18 28.13 36.42
N PHE A 616 7.43 27.81 35.37
CA PHE A 616 7.94 27.76 34.00
C PHE A 616 8.47 29.13 33.58
N TRP A 617 7.68 30.20 33.75
CA TRP A 617 8.13 31.55 33.40
C TRP A 617 9.27 32.06 34.29
N LYS A 618 9.38 31.61 35.55
CA LYS A 618 10.58 31.89 36.37
C LYS A 618 11.85 31.26 35.78
N ILE A 619 11.77 30.02 35.31
CA ILE A 619 12.89 29.34 34.63
C ILE A 619 13.26 30.14 33.38
N VAL A 620 12.28 30.45 32.52
CA VAL A 620 12.49 31.17 31.25
C VAL A 620 13.10 32.56 31.45
N ASN A 621 12.66 33.30 32.47
CA ASN A 621 13.18 34.64 32.77
C ASN A 621 14.62 34.64 33.28
N GLN A 622 15.10 33.50 33.81
CA GLN A 622 16.47 33.32 34.29
C GLN A 622 17.42 32.75 33.22
N LEU A 623 16.89 32.39 32.04
CA LEU A 623 17.72 31.88 30.94
C LEU A 623 18.60 32.99 30.32
N PRO A 624 19.77 32.61 29.78
CA PRO A 624 20.53 33.44 28.85
C PRO A 624 19.65 33.99 27.71
N GLU A 625 19.99 35.16 27.20
CA GLU A 625 19.14 35.91 26.25
C GLU A 625 18.85 35.12 24.96
N ASP A 626 19.82 34.35 24.47
CA ASP A 626 19.73 33.48 23.31
C ASP A 626 18.78 32.28 23.53
N GLU A 627 18.83 31.63 24.70
CA GLU A 627 17.91 30.54 25.05
C GLU A 627 16.48 31.06 25.29
N ARG A 628 16.35 32.21 25.97
CA ARG A 628 15.06 32.87 26.20
C ARG A 628 14.39 33.29 24.88
N ALA A 629 15.17 33.74 23.90
CA ALA A 629 14.66 34.09 22.57
C ALA A 629 14.05 32.87 21.85
N LYS A 630 14.70 31.71 21.91
CA LYS A 630 14.18 30.45 21.33
C LYS A 630 12.87 30.01 21.99
N VAL A 631 12.77 30.12 23.32
CA VAL A 631 11.51 29.84 24.03
C VAL A 631 10.41 30.82 23.60
N ASN A 632 10.70 32.12 23.54
CA ASN A 632 9.70 33.11 23.11
C ASN A 632 9.26 32.94 21.64
N GLU A 633 10.15 32.48 20.76
CA GLU A 633 9.82 32.12 19.37
C GLU A 633 8.88 30.91 19.31
N ALA A 634 9.08 29.91 20.16
CA ALA A 634 8.22 28.72 20.26
C ALA A 634 6.75 29.05 20.59
N PHE A 635 6.51 30.12 21.35
CA PHE A 635 5.17 30.55 21.76
C PHE A 635 4.53 31.58 20.81
N LYS A 636 5.17 31.94 19.69
CA LYS A 636 4.56 32.83 18.66
C LYS A 636 3.61 32.11 17.70
N PHE A 637 3.48 30.78 17.78
CA PHE A 637 2.49 30.03 17.00
C PHE A 637 1.14 29.98 17.75
N PRO A 638 0.02 30.35 17.10
CA PRO A 638 -1.29 30.10 17.67
C PRO A 638 -1.57 28.60 17.62
N PHE A 639 -1.75 27.97 18.79
CA PHE A 639 -2.26 26.60 18.94
C PHE A 639 -3.76 26.54 18.69
#